data_AF-R9K164-F1
#
_entry.id   AF-R9K164-F1
#
_cell.length_a   1.000
_cell.length_b   1.000
_cell.length_c   1.000
_cell.angle_alpha   90.00
_cell.angle_beta   90.00
_cell.angle_gamma   90.00
#
_symmetry.space_group_name_H-M   'P 1'
#
loop_
_entity.id
_entity.type
_entity.pdbx_description
1 polymer ?
#
loop_
_entity_poly.entity_id
_entity_poly.type
_entity_poly.pdbx_seq_one_letter_code
_entity_poly.pdbx_strand_id
1 'polypeptide(L)'
;MLGKFYENVVDVELYCQMVDLIYRLSEHTNKEQLYSRMENSALFFRRPDQEMEDVYGLRYPGEVLERLDEKETVTERQLRALGLALAETKKVQNDGMFIGKQQPSFWKRMKRTLKKNDLFWFGIQYLVEDGSRELYEKLLDFPVQSVEEQIFILSLLPDDHVVWEKVKGKLNLLLGKERKISVYTHSEFYAWLVTRYHGRVKGYQKKDIMALKYLLRLPFSYAKEGSAARRELLKAGYTVQEIMYLSMSLLYQARAVNMLKKDGLTAERMAVETCMLFLEGNGERLDVAGDFCRQLLDDYRYFHVRLEDTTGIFDRLYELLKVENVQTYQLLLSCDRNEERHSRWFRIDLTDTKWQELYFQIDENSFRRWVFETLSMKRYGKEKMEQYLSAYQELTGESFLKHFWKLENYHLNDIFSTLAELEMICPLSLLREYLSERRSDKEQADQKWKNMADYLKTYMKGLQTPKAVEMLSRIAEEIGISGQGLFAVEDLLLEGIGIGYRCGSRYYHSSVSFNFSGMDLIRPFLSLEEHRKLFYMIERHIFVNYPDKYLSFLIGVLSKEDHLLWFPREEAREVFLALTETADQRKQLENLRKIYLTEEELEEFNLKKQEREHRHLLLEQKRKTDAIRKDFTRQVAGIRNTDRHFCGLYDYAQEYCYDSDKKKEKRYITSRYLCSLFRKENLNMVLEREEAGSLCGLLKFLFMEEELTFAEVKWILGLVEVKEKRKEAA
;
A
#
# COMPACT_ATOMS: atom_id res chain seq x y z
N MET A 1 23.75 32.09 13.23
CA MET A 1 24.64 33.27 13.14
C MET A 1 25.09 33.44 11.70
N LEU A 2 25.47 34.65 11.30
CA LEU A 2 25.69 35.09 9.91
C LEU A 2 27.13 34.87 9.41
N GLY A 3 27.77 33.78 9.84
CA GLY A 3 29.20 33.55 9.58
C GLY A 3 29.54 33.52 8.09
N LYS A 4 28.86 32.67 7.33
CA LYS A 4 29.03 32.54 5.87
C LYS A 4 28.73 33.84 5.13
N PHE A 5 27.73 34.61 5.60
CA PHE A 5 27.39 35.91 5.01
C PHE A 5 28.50 36.97 5.16
N TYR A 6 29.40 36.84 6.14
CA TYR A 6 30.50 37.80 6.39
C TYR A 6 31.90 37.25 6.14
N GLU A 7 32.05 36.04 5.59
CA GLU A 7 33.35 35.37 5.40
C GLU A 7 34.37 36.20 4.57
N ASN A 8 33.87 37.05 3.68
CA ASN A 8 34.68 37.94 2.86
C ASN A 8 35.05 39.26 3.55
N VAL A 9 34.51 39.52 4.74
CA VAL A 9 34.62 40.81 5.44
C VAL A 9 35.30 40.68 6.80
N VAL A 10 35.02 39.59 7.52
CA VAL A 10 35.55 39.29 8.86
C VAL A 10 35.98 37.83 8.88
N ASP A 11 37.11 37.54 9.50
CA ASP A 11 37.51 36.16 9.80
C ASP A 11 36.67 35.63 10.98
N VAL A 12 35.53 35.01 10.64
CA VAL A 12 34.53 34.59 11.63
C VAL A 12 35.07 33.49 12.54
N GLU A 13 35.92 32.61 12.03
CA GLU A 13 36.50 31.54 12.84
C GLU A 13 37.47 32.10 13.86
N LEU A 14 38.40 32.96 13.43
CA LEU A 14 39.32 33.65 14.34
C LEU A 14 38.57 34.48 15.40
N TYR A 15 37.47 35.15 15.01
CA TYR A 15 36.61 35.85 15.97
C TYR A 15 36.05 34.88 17.02
N CYS A 16 35.49 33.74 16.61
CA CYS A 16 34.89 32.77 17.54
C CYS A 16 35.96 32.15 18.46
N GLN A 17 37.12 31.80 17.93
CA GLN A 17 38.26 31.28 18.69
C GLN A 17 38.75 32.28 19.74
N MET A 18 38.88 33.55 19.37
CA MET A 18 39.29 34.61 20.31
C MET A 18 38.24 34.85 21.40
N VAL A 19 36.95 34.86 21.04
CA VAL A 19 35.84 34.97 22.02
C VAL A 19 35.87 33.79 22.98
N ASP A 20 35.97 32.56 22.47
CA ASP A 20 36.02 31.34 23.27
C ASP A 20 37.19 31.36 24.26
N LEU A 21 38.40 31.69 23.78
CA LEU A 21 39.60 31.81 24.60
C LEU A 21 39.42 32.82 25.74
N ILE A 22 38.84 34.00 25.45
CA ILE A 22 38.56 35.03 26.46
C ILE A 22 37.58 34.51 27.52
N TYR A 23 36.49 33.86 27.12
CA TYR A 23 35.50 33.35 28.08
C TYR A 23 36.03 32.19 28.93
N ARG A 24 36.81 31.26 28.35
CA ARG A 24 37.44 30.16 29.09
C ARG A 24 38.36 30.71 30.18
N LEU A 25 39.18 31.72 29.83
CA LEU A 25 40.14 32.34 30.75
C LEU A 25 39.55 33.43 31.64
N SER A 26 38.29 33.83 31.44
CA SER A 26 37.65 34.86 32.24
C SER A 26 37.40 34.41 33.67
N GLU A 27 37.73 35.29 34.62
CA GLU A 27 37.42 35.12 36.04
C GLU A 27 36.13 35.87 36.43
N HIS A 28 35.42 36.46 35.46
CA HIS A 28 34.22 37.24 35.73
C HIS A 28 33.08 36.35 36.26
N THR A 29 32.53 36.70 37.43
CA THR A 29 31.53 35.90 38.15
C THR A 29 30.27 35.56 37.33
N ASN A 30 29.83 36.48 36.47
CA ASN A 30 28.66 36.28 35.61
C ASN A 30 28.99 35.89 34.15
N LYS A 31 30.18 35.33 33.88
CA LYS A 31 30.61 35.04 32.51
C LYS A 31 29.65 34.13 31.74
N GLU A 32 29.09 33.11 32.37
CA GLU A 32 28.13 32.19 31.72
C GLU A 32 26.87 32.91 31.24
N GLN A 33 26.31 33.81 32.06
CA GLN A 33 25.13 34.59 31.68
C GLN A 33 25.44 35.56 30.53
N LEU A 34 26.63 36.15 30.53
CA LEU A 34 27.07 37.04 29.44
C LEU A 34 27.33 36.27 28.15
N TYR A 35 27.89 35.06 28.24
CA TYR A 35 28.07 34.14 27.12
C TYR A 35 26.72 33.77 26.49
N SER A 36 25.72 33.36 27.28
CA SER A 36 24.38 33.06 26.77
C SER A 36 23.67 34.27 26.15
N ARG A 37 23.90 35.49 26.65
CA ARG A 37 23.37 36.71 26.01
C ARG A 37 24.02 36.94 24.67
N MET A 38 25.34 36.81 24.60
CA MET A 38 26.13 36.99 23.38
C MET A 38 25.72 35.99 22.30
N GLU A 39 25.44 34.73 22.67
CA GLU A 39 24.92 33.71 21.76
C GLU A 39 23.63 34.14 21.03
N ASN A 40 22.81 34.96 21.68
CA ASN A 40 21.55 35.45 21.10
C ASN A 40 21.70 36.79 20.37
N SER A 41 22.64 37.65 20.79
CA SER A 41 22.78 39.01 20.28
C SER A 41 23.82 39.16 19.16
N ALA A 42 24.94 38.43 19.23
CA ALA A 42 26.07 38.60 18.33
C ALA A 42 25.78 38.15 16.90
N LEU A 43 26.49 38.74 15.94
CA LEU A 43 26.33 38.43 14.53
C LEU A 43 26.88 37.07 14.15
N PHE A 44 28.05 36.68 14.69
CA PHE A 44 28.88 35.58 14.18
C PHE A 44 29.12 34.43 15.15
N PHE A 45 28.60 34.52 16.36
CA PHE A 45 28.88 33.56 17.43
C PHE A 45 28.67 32.11 16.99
N ARG A 46 29.61 31.22 17.28
CA ARG A 46 29.44 29.77 17.23
C ARG A 46 30.54 29.17 18.09
N ARG A 47 30.39 27.92 18.48
CA ARG A 47 31.56 27.18 19.00
C ARG A 47 32.60 27.09 17.87
N PRO A 48 33.86 27.42 18.14
CA PRO A 48 34.91 27.27 17.15
C PRO A 48 35.08 25.80 16.78
N ASP A 49 35.47 25.54 15.54
CA ASP A 49 35.70 24.18 15.04
C ASP A 49 36.97 23.58 15.69
N GLN A 50 37.95 24.44 16.01
CA GLN A 50 39.19 24.09 16.71
C GLN A 50 39.60 25.19 17.69
N GLU A 51 40.21 24.83 18.82
CA GLU A 51 40.67 25.81 19.81
C GLU A 51 41.87 26.63 19.29
N MET A 52 42.02 27.85 19.81
CA MET A 52 43.12 28.75 19.42
C MET A 52 44.50 28.15 19.70
N GLU A 53 44.58 27.41 20.79
CA GLU A 53 45.75 26.67 21.25
C GLU A 53 46.15 25.58 20.27
N ASP A 54 45.19 24.86 19.71
CA ASP A 54 45.45 23.74 18.79
C ASP A 54 45.90 24.23 17.42
N VAL A 55 45.24 25.28 16.91
CA VAL A 55 45.51 25.79 15.56
C VAL A 55 46.81 26.59 15.50
N TYR A 56 47.03 27.48 16.48
CA TYR A 56 48.12 28.46 16.42
C TYR A 56 49.18 28.25 17.51
N GLY A 57 48.90 27.44 18.54
CA GLY A 57 49.80 27.28 19.70
C GLY A 57 49.80 28.48 20.64
N LEU A 58 48.78 29.34 20.57
CA LEU A 58 48.69 30.61 21.31
C LEU A 58 47.72 30.44 22.49
N ARG A 59 48.17 30.71 23.71
CA ARG A 59 47.51 30.24 24.95
C ARG A 59 46.67 31.29 25.68
N TYR A 60 46.82 32.56 25.34
CA TYR A 60 46.04 33.62 25.97
C TYR A 60 45.84 34.81 25.02
N PRO A 61 44.81 35.66 25.23
CA PRO A 61 44.40 36.68 24.28
C PRO A 61 45.53 37.64 23.87
N GLY A 62 46.31 38.13 24.83
CA GLY A 62 47.44 39.02 24.55
C GLY A 62 48.53 38.39 23.68
N GLU A 63 48.76 37.08 23.79
CA GLU A 63 49.68 36.35 22.92
C GLU A 63 49.18 36.33 21.48
N VAL A 64 47.88 36.12 21.29
CA VAL A 64 47.23 36.16 19.97
C VAL A 64 47.44 37.52 19.30
N LEU A 65 47.27 38.61 20.05
CA LEU A 65 47.41 39.97 19.52
C LEU A 65 48.85 40.31 19.07
N GLU A 66 49.85 39.70 19.70
CA GLU A 66 51.27 39.99 19.46
C GLU A 66 51.91 39.04 18.44
N ARG A 67 51.55 37.75 18.50
CA ARG A 67 52.31 36.66 17.84
C ARG A 67 51.56 35.95 16.72
N LEU A 68 50.31 36.34 16.42
CA LEU A 68 49.58 35.74 15.30
C LEU A 68 50.34 35.88 13.96
N ASP A 69 51.08 36.97 13.78
CA ASP A 69 51.94 37.19 12.59
C ASP A 69 53.07 36.16 12.44
N GLU A 70 53.47 35.49 13.52
CA GLU A 70 54.45 34.40 13.47
C GLU A 70 53.87 33.12 12.88
N LYS A 71 52.53 33.01 12.83
CA LYS A 71 51.79 31.82 12.43
C LYS A 71 51.11 31.98 11.09
N GLU A 72 50.57 33.15 10.80
CA GLU A 72 49.85 33.45 9.57
C GLU A 72 49.95 34.93 9.19
N THR A 73 49.69 35.24 7.92
CA THR A 73 49.62 36.64 7.46
C THR A 73 48.36 37.31 7.99
N VAL A 74 48.50 38.32 8.84
CA VAL A 74 47.35 39.08 9.38
C VAL A 74 46.83 40.12 8.38
N THR A 75 45.62 39.87 7.91
CA THR A 75 44.84 40.70 6.98
C THR A 75 43.89 41.67 7.70
N GLU A 76 43.25 42.58 6.95
CA GLU A 76 42.18 43.44 7.48
C GLU A 76 41.04 42.64 8.12
N ARG A 77 40.69 41.47 7.54
CA ARG A 77 39.60 40.60 8.04
C ARG A 77 39.92 40.03 9.42
N GLN A 78 41.16 39.61 9.63
CA GLN A 78 41.64 39.08 10.92
C GLN A 78 41.76 40.19 11.97
N LEU A 79 42.20 41.40 11.57
CA LEU A 79 42.18 42.55 12.47
C LEU A 79 40.76 42.92 12.92
N ARG A 80 39.79 42.98 11.98
CA ARG A 80 38.38 43.20 12.31
C ARG A 80 37.84 42.13 13.26
N ALA A 81 38.17 40.86 13.01
CA ALA A 81 37.76 39.74 13.85
C ALA A 81 38.27 39.88 15.30
N LEU A 82 39.58 40.05 15.48
CA LEU A 82 40.18 40.21 16.80
C LEU A 82 39.68 41.48 17.51
N GLY A 83 39.55 42.59 16.79
CA GLY A 83 39.04 43.84 17.35
C GLY A 83 37.58 43.75 17.79
N LEU A 84 36.71 43.09 17.01
CA LEU A 84 35.33 42.83 17.40
C LEU A 84 35.24 41.90 18.61
N ALA A 85 36.01 40.80 18.61
CA ALA A 85 36.06 39.87 19.73
C ALA A 85 36.45 40.60 21.02
N LEU A 86 37.50 41.42 20.98
CA LEU A 86 37.92 42.23 22.13
C LEU A 86 36.86 43.26 22.55
N ALA A 87 36.20 43.92 21.61
CA ALA A 87 35.22 44.94 21.94
C ALA A 87 33.96 44.35 22.58
N GLU A 88 33.43 43.25 22.03
CA GLU A 88 32.22 42.61 22.54
C GLU A 88 32.43 41.88 23.86
N THR A 89 33.65 41.36 24.10
CA THR A 89 34.00 40.65 25.35
C THR A 89 34.63 41.56 26.41
N LYS A 90 34.68 42.88 26.21
CA LYS A 90 35.31 43.85 27.13
C LYS A 90 34.93 43.64 28.60
N LYS A 91 33.66 43.31 28.88
CA LYS A 91 33.13 43.12 30.24
C LYS A 91 33.67 41.89 30.97
N VAL A 92 34.16 40.88 30.24
CA VAL A 92 34.66 39.61 30.80
C VAL A 92 36.19 39.49 30.72
N GLN A 93 36.86 40.55 30.25
CA GLN A 93 38.33 40.58 30.22
C GLN A 93 38.92 40.91 31.59
N ASN A 94 40.08 40.34 31.89
CA ASN A 94 40.84 40.55 33.12
C ASN A 94 42.29 40.97 32.79
N ASP A 95 42.95 41.66 33.72
CA ASP A 95 44.32 42.17 33.51
C ASP A 95 45.34 41.05 33.19
N GLY A 96 45.12 39.84 33.70
CA GLY A 96 45.95 38.67 33.40
C GLY A 96 45.91 38.19 31.95
N MET A 97 44.95 38.66 31.15
CA MET A 97 44.81 38.28 29.73
C MET A 97 45.73 39.08 28.80
N PHE A 98 46.34 40.17 29.28
CA PHE A 98 47.17 41.05 28.47
C PHE A 98 48.42 41.48 29.24
N ILE A 99 49.60 41.19 28.69
CA ILE A 99 50.88 41.52 29.32
C ILE A 99 51.43 42.82 28.74
N GLY A 100 51.76 43.78 29.60
CA GLY A 100 52.43 45.02 29.22
C GLY A 100 51.64 45.85 28.21
N LYS A 101 52.17 46.01 26.99
CA LYS A 101 51.59 46.89 25.95
C LYS A 101 50.86 46.13 24.84
N GLN A 102 50.58 44.85 24.99
CA GLN A 102 49.97 44.01 23.93
C GLN A 102 48.67 44.60 23.39
N GLN A 103 47.67 44.84 24.25
CA GLN A 103 46.38 45.38 23.83
C GLN A 103 46.46 46.83 23.28
N PRO A 104 47.14 47.80 23.92
CA PRO A 104 47.33 49.13 23.34
C PRO A 104 48.07 49.14 21.99
N SER A 105 49.04 48.23 21.82
CA SER A 105 49.81 48.10 20.58
C SER A 105 48.95 47.55 19.45
N PHE A 106 48.09 46.57 19.76
CA PHE A 106 47.09 46.06 18.83
C PHE A 106 46.15 47.15 18.34
N TRP A 107 45.54 47.94 19.23
CA TRP A 107 44.66 49.04 18.83
C TRP A 107 45.36 50.06 17.93
N LYS A 108 46.63 50.39 18.24
CA LYS A 108 47.45 51.29 17.42
C LYS A 108 47.75 50.71 16.04
N ARG A 109 48.01 49.40 15.96
CA ARG A 109 48.22 48.68 14.69
C ARG A 109 46.94 48.64 13.86
N MET A 110 45.82 48.32 14.47
CA MET A 110 44.52 48.27 13.82
C MET A 110 44.16 49.63 13.21
N LYS A 111 44.28 50.72 13.97
CA LYS A 111 44.06 52.09 13.50
C LYS A 111 44.96 52.51 12.33
N ARG A 112 46.19 51.97 12.25
CA ARG A 112 47.14 52.24 11.16
C ARG A 112 46.85 51.44 9.90
N THR A 113 46.32 50.23 10.07
CA THR A 113 46.14 49.25 8.99
C THR A 113 44.78 49.40 8.32
N LEU A 114 43.72 49.59 9.12
CA LEU A 114 42.38 49.81 8.59
C LEU A 114 42.24 51.22 8.00
N LYS A 115 41.43 51.33 6.94
CA LYS A 115 41.16 52.61 6.27
C LYS A 115 40.49 53.59 7.25
N LYS A 116 40.72 54.89 7.04
CA LYS A 116 40.12 55.96 7.88
C LYS A 116 38.58 55.90 7.95
N ASN A 117 37.92 55.35 6.92
CA ASN A 117 36.47 55.20 6.82
C ASN A 117 36.04 53.72 6.88
N ASP A 118 36.76 52.87 7.61
CA ASP A 118 36.36 51.48 7.83
C ASP A 118 35.19 51.43 8.83
N LEU A 119 34.03 50.91 8.39
CA LEU A 119 32.83 50.83 9.23
C LEU A 119 33.03 49.93 10.45
N PHE A 120 33.72 48.80 10.29
CA PHE A 120 33.95 47.85 11.37
C PHE A 120 34.84 48.47 12.43
N TRP A 121 35.85 49.24 12.02
CA TRP A 121 36.64 50.03 12.96
C TRP A 121 35.78 51.01 13.77
N PHE A 122 34.89 51.78 13.14
CA PHE A 122 33.98 52.67 13.88
C PHE A 122 33.05 51.92 14.83
N GLY A 123 32.52 50.77 14.40
CA GLY A 123 31.69 49.92 15.26
C GLY A 123 32.44 49.38 16.48
N ILE A 124 33.68 48.92 16.27
CA ILE A 124 34.57 48.46 17.34
C ILE A 124 34.85 49.60 18.33
N GLN A 125 35.18 50.79 17.83
CA GLN A 125 35.38 51.96 18.70
C GLN A 125 34.11 52.29 19.49
N TYR A 126 32.94 52.22 18.85
CA TYR A 126 31.67 52.49 19.51
C TYR A 126 31.41 51.54 20.68
N LEU A 127 31.70 50.25 20.49
CA LEU A 127 31.61 49.22 21.53
C LEU A 127 32.64 49.43 22.65
N VAL A 128 33.89 49.78 22.30
CA VAL A 128 34.96 50.01 23.28
C VAL A 128 34.73 51.27 24.11
N GLU A 129 34.18 52.34 23.53
CA GLU A 129 33.90 53.63 24.19
C GLU A 129 32.51 53.67 24.88
N ASP A 130 31.87 52.51 25.06
CA ASP A 130 30.56 52.37 25.71
C ASP A 130 29.48 53.31 25.13
N GLY A 131 29.49 53.50 23.80
CA GLY A 131 28.42 54.15 23.07
C GLY A 131 28.55 55.68 22.91
N SER A 132 29.76 56.19 22.67
CA SER A 132 30.02 57.61 22.40
C SER A 132 29.04 58.23 21.40
N ARG A 133 28.47 59.40 21.75
CA ARG A 133 27.51 60.13 20.91
C ARG A 133 28.10 60.54 19.56
N GLU A 134 29.38 60.91 19.53
CA GLU A 134 30.07 61.27 18.28
C GLU A 134 30.17 60.08 17.34
N LEU A 135 30.48 58.89 17.88
CA LEU A 135 30.55 57.66 17.09
C LEU A 135 29.16 57.19 16.65
N TYR A 136 28.13 57.36 17.48
CA TYR A 136 26.75 57.10 17.11
C TYR A 136 26.31 57.94 15.90
N GLU A 137 26.58 59.25 15.91
CA GLU A 137 26.28 60.15 14.78
C GLU A 137 27.06 59.74 13.52
N LYS A 138 28.34 59.38 13.65
CA LYS A 138 29.14 58.85 12.53
C LYS A 138 28.59 57.54 11.96
N LEU A 139 28.13 56.61 12.78
CA LEU A 139 27.53 55.35 12.34
C LEU A 139 26.20 55.60 11.61
N LEU A 140 25.38 56.53 12.13
CA LEU A 140 24.10 56.91 11.52
C LEU A 140 24.24 57.57 10.15
N ASP A 141 25.31 58.34 9.93
CA ASP A 141 25.56 59.07 8.69
C ASP A 141 26.58 58.37 7.78
N PHE A 142 26.98 57.14 8.13
CA PHE A 142 27.93 56.37 7.34
C PHE A 142 27.35 56.08 5.94
N PRO A 143 28.11 56.33 4.85
CA PRO A 143 27.63 56.12 3.48
C PRO A 143 27.67 54.64 3.09
N VAL A 144 26.74 53.86 3.63
CA VAL A 144 26.64 52.40 3.42
C VAL A 144 26.50 52.03 1.94
N GLN A 145 27.34 51.10 1.49
CA GLN A 145 27.40 50.60 0.11
C GLN A 145 26.86 49.17 -0.05
N SER A 146 26.82 48.38 1.03
CA SER A 146 26.49 46.94 0.99
C SER A 146 25.40 46.54 1.99
N VAL A 147 24.87 45.31 1.86
CA VAL A 147 23.89 44.78 2.82
C VAL A 147 24.59 44.46 4.13
N GLU A 148 25.78 43.89 4.07
CA GLU A 148 26.67 43.55 5.17
C GLU A 148 26.86 44.77 6.09
N GLU A 149 27.20 45.93 5.53
CA GLU A 149 27.35 47.17 6.29
C GLU A 149 26.04 47.64 6.95
N GLN A 150 24.89 47.53 6.27
CA GLN A 150 23.57 47.86 6.87
C GLN A 150 23.28 46.97 8.08
N ILE A 151 23.57 45.68 7.95
CA ILE A 151 23.30 44.68 8.99
C ILE A 151 24.26 44.83 10.16
N PHE A 152 25.50 45.23 9.91
CA PHE A 152 26.45 45.53 10.95
C PHE A 152 26.02 46.75 11.78
N ILE A 153 25.54 47.82 11.15
CA ILE A 153 24.99 48.97 11.90
C ILE A 153 23.76 48.55 12.71
N LEU A 154 22.86 47.77 12.11
CA LEU A 154 21.68 47.24 12.79
C LEU A 154 22.02 46.31 13.96
N SER A 155 23.13 45.57 13.90
CA SER A 155 23.54 44.71 15.01
C SER A 155 24.13 45.48 16.18
N LEU A 156 24.82 46.60 15.91
CA LEU A 156 25.34 47.49 16.95
C LEU A 156 24.20 48.24 17.67
N LEU A 157 23.11 48.55 16.95
CA LEU A 157 22.01 49.38 17.41
C LEU A 157 20.65 48.69 17.19
N PRO A 158 20.40 47.51 17.80
CA PRO A 158 19.29 46.63 17.43
C PRO A 158 17.89 47.19 17.75
N ASP A 159 17.77 48.01 18.80
CA ASP A 159 16.51 48.58 19.29
C ASP A 159 16.31 50.06 18.90
N ASP A 160 17.22 50.63 18.11
CA ASP A 160 17.15 52.05 17.78
C ASP A 160 16.14 52.32 16.66
N HIS A 161 15.15 53.18 16.94
CA HIS A 161 14.12 53.55 15.97
C HIS A 161 14.66 54.49 14.87
N VAL A 162 15.56 55.41 15.21
CA VAL A 162 16.15 56.38 14.27
C VAL A 162 17.01 55.64 13.24
N VAL A 163 17.83 54.69 13.69
CA VAL A 163 18.62 53.82 12.80
C VAL A 163 17.70 53.09 11.83
N TRP A 164 16.66 52.42 12.33
CA TRP A 164 15.72 51.69 11.48
C TRP A 164 15.05 52.56 10.41
N GLU A 165 14.60 53.76 10.78
CA GLU A 165 13.98 54.68 9.83
C GLU A 165 14.94 55.11 8.71
N LYS A 166 16.24 55.28 9.01
CA LYS A 166 17.27 55.58 8.01
C LYS A 166 17.58 54.38 7.10
N VAL A 167 17.65 53.16 7.63
CA VAL A 167 18.16 52.00 6.87
C VAL A 167 17.09 51.24 6.08
N LYS A 168 15.84 51.20 6.55
CA LYS A 168 14.79 50.32 5.98
C LYS A 168 14.54 50.54 4.48
N GLY A 169 14.63 51.79 4.00
CA GLY A 169 14.43 52.13 2.60
C GLY A 169 15.54 51.58 1.71
N LYS A 170 16.79 51.73 2.15
CA LYS A 170 17.95 51.18 1.44
C LYS A 170 17.98 49.65 1.51
N LEU A 171 17.64 49.05 2.66
CA LEU A 171 17.44 47.60 2.79
C LEU A 171 16.39 47.08 1.81
N ASN A 172 15.26 47.77 1.64
CA ASN A 172 14.26 47.37 0.66
C ASN A 172 14.77 47.37 -0.79
N LEU A 173 15.65 48.30 -1.14
CA LEU A 173 16.29 48.32 -2.47
C LEU A 173 17.29 47.18 -2.62
N LEU A 174 18.20 47.04 -1.66
CA LEU A 174 19.29 46.03 -1.67
C LEU A 174 18.78 44.59 -1.52
N LEU A 175 17.59 44.40 -0.94
CA LEU A 175 16.91 43.10 -0.87
C LEU A 175 15.82 42.96 -1.92
N GLY A 176 15.59 43.98 -2.73
CA GLY A 176 14.65 43.95 -3.84
C GLY A 176 15.41 44.02 -5.16
N LYS A 177 15.16 45.11 -5.90
CA LYS A 177 15.65 45.28 -7.28
C LYS A 177 17.17 45.33 -7.41
N GLU A 178 17.89 45.72 -6.37
CA GLU A 178 19.37 45.79 -6.36
C GLU A 178 20.02 44.56 -5.70
N ARG A 179 19.25 43.49 -5.44
CA ARG A 179 19.76 42.29 -4.76
C ARG A 179 20.87 41.62 -5.55
N LYS A 180 22.00 41.40 -4.87
CA LYS A 180 23.16 40.65 -5.36
C LYS A 180 23.42 39.35 -4.60
N ILE A 181 22.73 39.15 -3.48
CA ILE A 181 22.92 37.99 -2.61
C ILE A 181 22.01 36.83 -3.04
N SER A 182 22.55 35.62 -3.02
CA SER A 182 21.79 34.39 -3.28
C SER A 182 20.92 34.03 -2.08
N VAL A 183 19.65 33.76 -2.34
CA VAL A 183 18.69 33.28 -1.34
C VAL A 183 19.06 31.90 -0.82
N TYR A 184 19.57 31.03 -1.69
CA TYR A 184 19.90 29.64 -1.34
C TYR A 184 21.14 29.56 -0.46
N THR A 185 22.11 30.43 -0.71
CA THR A 185 23.41 30.43 -0.02
C THR A 185 23.36 31.14 1.33
N HIS A 186 22.47 32.14 1.48
CA HIS A 186 22.41 33.03 2.64
C HIS A 186 21.02 33.11 3.26
N SER A 187 20.30 31.98 3.40
CA SER A 187 18.96 31.97 4.01
C SER A 187 18.98 32.40 5.49
N GLU A 188 20.09 32.13 6.18
CA GLU A 188 20.32 32.50 7.59
C GLU A 188 20.25 34.02 7.81
N PHE A 189 20.65 34.80 6.79
CA PHE A 189 20.54 36.25 6.80
C PHE A 189 19.08 36.71 6.83
N TYR A 190 18.22 36.10 6.01
CA TYR A 190 16.79 36.40 6.02
C TYR A 190 16.14 35.96 7.34
N ALA A 191 16.56 34.82 7.90
CA ALA A 191 16.09 34.34 9.20
C ALA A 191 16.44 35.28 10.35
N TRP A 192 17.66 35.84 10.33
CA TRP A 192 18.11 36.85 11.28
C TRP A 192 17.26 38.12 11.21
N LEU A 193 16.96 38.59 9.99
CA LEU A 193 16.11 39.76 9.77
C LEU A 193 14.67 39.52 10.27
N VAL A 194 14.09 38.36 9.98
CA VAL A 194 12.74 37.99 10.48
C VAL A 194 12.72 38.03 12.00
N THR A 195 13.67 37.34 12.62
CA THR A 195 13.76 37.18 14.08
C THR A 195 13.79 38.53 14.79
N ARG A 196 14.56 39.49 14.27
CA ARG A 196 14.74 40.81 14.90
C ARG A 196 13.74 41.88 14.47
N TYR A 197 13.33 41.90 13.19
CA TYR A 197 12.65 43.07 12.61
C TYR A 197 11.23 42.81 12.10
N HIS A 198 10.71 41.57 12.12
CA HIS A 198 9.33 41.32 11.67
C HIS A 198 8.30 42.20 12.44
N GLY A 199 8.52 42.43 13.73
CA GLY A 199 7.68 43.27 14.56
C GLY A 199 7.61 44.73 14.08
N ARG A 200 8.70 45.25 13.50
CA ARG A 200 8.78 46.64 13.00
C ARG A 200 8.04 46.87 11.69
N VAL A 201 7.84 45.81 10.90
CA VAL A 201 7.07 45.88 9.64
C VAL A 201 5.62 45.40 9.80
N LYS A 202 5.28 44.80 10.94
CA LYS A 202 3.92 44.38 11.26
C LYS A 202 3.01 45.62 11.36
N GLY A 203 1.95 45.65 10.57
CA GLY A 203 1.02 46.79 10.54
C GLY A 203 1.55 48.03 9.81
N TYR A 204 2.75 47.98 9.22
CA TYR A 204 3.31 49.08 8.45
C TYR A 204 2.51 49.33 7.17
N GLN A 205 1.91 50.53 7.03
CA GLN A 205 0.93 50.83 5.97
C GLN A 205 1.52 51.47 4.71
N LYS A 206 2.69 52.11 4.80
CA LYS A 206 3.33 52.75 3.64
C LYS A 206 3.85 51.69 2.65
N LYS A 207 3.90 52.06 1.37
CA LYS A 207 4.30 51.19 0.24
C LYS A 207 5.77 51.35 -0.19
N ASP A 208 6.55 52.09 0.57
CA ASP A 208 7.97 52.40 0.32
C ASP A 208 8.93 51.23 0.62
N ILE A 209 8.51 50.25 1.44
CA ILE A 209 9.34 49.09 1.82
C ILE A 209 8.67 47.73 1.55
N MET A 210 7.97 47.60 0.41
CA MET A 210 7.13 46.42 0.13
C MET A 210 7.91 45.11 0.02
N ALA A 211 9.09 45.09 -0.61
CA ALA A 211 9.91 43.88 -0.72
C ALA A 211 10.36 43.41 0.67
N LEU A 212 10.94 44.33 1.46
CA LEU A 212 11.36 44.06 2.83
C LEU A 212 10.17 43.57 3.69
N LYS A 213 9.03 44.27 3.62
CA LYS A 213 7.82 43.91 4.38
C LYS A 213 7.36 42.48 4.08
N TYR A 214 7.33 42.06 2.81
CA TYR A 214 6.85 40.72 2.46
C TYR A 214 7.88 39.64 2.72
N LEU A 215 9.18 39.90 2.56
CA LEU A 215 10.25 38.98 2.97
C LEU A 215 10.13 38.62 4.46
N LEU A 216 9.97 39.62 5.32
CA LEU A 216 9.85 39.40 6.77
C LEU A 216 8.53 38.74 7.18
N ARG A 217 7.55 38.67 6.28
CA ARG A 217 6.23 38.10 6.53
C ARG A 217 6.09 36.66 6.02
N LEU A 218 7.02 36.16 5.21
CA LEU A 218 6.98 34.81 4.64
C LEU A 218 6.72 33.70 5.67
N PRO A 219 7.40 33.64 6.84
CA PRO A 219 7.16 32.56 7.80
C PRO A 219 5.84 32.70 8.59
N PHE A 220 5.07 33.76 8.37
CA PHE A 220 3.80 34.02 9.07
C PHE A 220 2.58 33.83 8.17
N SER A 221 2.76 33.71 6.85
CA SER A 221 1.66 33.55 5.92
C SER A 221 2.11 32.93 4.62
N TYR A 222 1.28 32.05 4.06
CA TYR A 222 1.55 31.41 2.78
C TYR A 222 1.52 32.39 1.62
N ALA A 223 2.67 32.55 0.95
CA ALA A 223 2.84 33.31 -0.28
C ALA A 223 2.32 32.56 -1.51
N LYS A 224 1.06 32.10 -1.44
CA LYS A 224 0.40 31.34 -2.51
C LYS A 224 0.30 32.11 -3.83
N GLU A 225 -0.04 31.40 -4.88
CA GLU A 225 -0.29 32.00 -6.19
C GLU A 225 -1.36 33.10 -6.12
N GLY A 226 -1.12 34.21 -6.80
CA GLY A 226 -1.98 35.40 -6.78
C GLY A 226 -1.93 36.23 -5.48
N SER A 227 -1.27 35.76 -4.42
CA SER A 227 -1.17 36.52 -3.16
C SER A 227 -0.42 37.84 -3.34
N ALA A 228 -0.71 38.82 -2.48
CA ALA A 228 0.02 40.09 -2.49
C ALA A 228 1.51 39.91 -2.21
N ALA A 229 1.87 38.98 -1.31
CA ALA A 229 3.26 38.67 -1.01
C ALA A 229 4.01 38.15 -2.25
N ARG A 230 3.45 37.13 -2.93
CA ARG A 230 4.07 36.57 -4.14
C ARG A 230 4.20 37.62 -5.25
N ARG A 231 3.14 38.39 -5.52
CA ARG A 231 3.16 39.43 -6.57
C ARG A 231 4.22 40.49 -6.32
N GLU A 232 4.36 40.98 -5.10
CA GLU A 232 5.30 42.06 -4.79
C GLU A 232 6.75 41.57 -4.76
N LEU A 233 7.01 40.33 -4.35
CA LEU A 233 8.35 39.73 -4.41
C LEU A 233 8.77 39.42 -5.86
N LEU A 234 7.85 38.93 -6.70
CA LEU A 234 8.12 38.76 -8.14
C LEU A 234 8.49 40.10 -8.80
N LYS A 235 7.77 41.19 -8.49
CA LYS A 235 8.12 42.55 -8.96
C LYS A 235 9.47 43.04 -8.45
N ALA A 236 9.93 42.51 -7.31
CA ALA A 236 11.22 42.81 -6.73
C ALA A 236 12.36 41.96 -7.30
N GLY A 237 12.08 41.05 -8.25
CA GLY A 237 13.07 40.23 -8.94
C GLY A 237 13.33 38.85 -8.32
N TYR A 238 12.46 38.39 -7.40
CA TYR A 238 12.54 37.02 -6.89
C TYR A 238 11.87 36.05 -7.86
N THR A 239 12.40 34.84 -7.96
CA THR A 239 11.69 33.74 -8.64
C THR A 239 10.67 33.09 -7.70
N VAL A 240 9.71 32.36 -8.28
CA VAL A 240 8.78 31.53 -7.52
C VAL A 240 9.52 30.54 -6.60
N GLN A 241 10.57 29.91 -7.11
CA GLN A 241 11.41 28.96 -6.38
C GLN A 241 12.09 29.63 -5.17
N GLU A 242 12.64 30.83 -5.33
CA GLU A 242 13.26 31.58 -4.23
C GLU A 242 12.23 31.96 -3.15
N ILE A 243 11.04 32.39 -3.56
CA ILE A 243 9.97 32.75 -2.62
C ILE A 243 9.55 31.54 -1.80
N MET A 244 9.34 30.38 -2.43
CA MET A 244 8.91 29.17 -1.73
C MET A 244 10.04 28.58 -0.88
N TYR A 245 11.28 28.58 -1.38
CA TYR A 245 12.45 28.20 -0.62
C TYR A 245 12.61 29.05 0.65
N LEU A 246 12.50 30.39 0.56
CA LEU A 246 12.51 31.25 1.75
C LEU A 246 11.32 30.98 2.65
N SER A 247 10.11 30.84 2.08
CA SER A 247 8.90 30.60 2.87
C SER A 247 9.04 29.37 3.74
N MET A 248 9.64 28.29 3.22
CA MET A 248 9.89 27.07 3.99
C MET A 248 11.12 27.19 4.88
N SER A 249 12.30 27.58 4.36
CA SER A 249 13.55 27.64 5.14
C SER A 249 13.44 28.56 6.36
N LEU A 250 12.71 29.68 6.24
CA LEU A 250 12.48 30.59 7.35
C LEU A 250 11.64 29.98 8.47
N LEU A 251 10.73 29.05 8.18
CA LEU A 251 10.01 28.31 9.24
C LEU A 251 10.94 27.44 10.08
N TYR A 252 12.07 26.99 9.50
CA TYR A 252 13.07 26.21 10.21
C TYR A 252 14.08 27.06 10.96
N GLN A 253 14.50 28.18 10.36
CA GLN A 253 15.65 28.95 10.82
C GLN A 253 15.27 30.15 11.68
N ALA A 254 14.14 30.80 11.43
CA ALA A 254 13.74 31.99 12.17
C ALA A 254 13.21 31.63 13.57
N ARG A 255 13.38 32.55 14.53
CA ARG A 255 12.88 32.40 15.91
C ARG A 255 11.92 33.55 16.22
N ALA A 256 10.66 33.42 15.82
CA ALA A 256 9.63 34.42 16.09
C ALA A 256 8.32 33.81 16.58
N VAL A 257 7.60 34.57 17.41
CA VAL A 257 6.29 34.15 17.94
C VAL A 257 5.22 34.34 16.86
N ASN A 258 4.24 33.43 16.77
CA ASN A 258 3.14 33.42 15.81
C ASN A 258 3.50 33.06 14.35
N MET A 259 4.67 32.47 14.11
CA MET A 259 4.96 31.85 12.80
C MET A 259 3.96 30.72 12.50
N LEU A 260 3.86 30.35 11.22
CA LEU A 260 3.08 29.18 10.83
C LEU A 260 3.62 27.94 11.56
N LYS A 261 2.69 27.12 12.03
CA LYS A 261 3.01 25.83 12.61
C LYS A 261 3.54 24.89 11.53
N LYS A 262 4.68 24.24 11.78
CA LYS A 262 5.29 23.28 10.85
C LYS A 262 4.39 22.05 10.60
N ASP A 263 3.65 21.63 11.62
CA ASP A 263 2.65 20.56 11.57
C ASP A 263 1.26 21.04 11.12
N GLY A 264 1.15 22.27 10.61
CA GLY A 264 -0.11 22.82 10.12
C GLY A 264 -0.35 22.55 8.63
N LEU A 265 -1.61 22.42 8.23
CA LEU A 265 -2.05 22.22 6.83
C LEU A 265 -1.39 23.20 5.85
N THR A 266 -1.19 24.45 6.25
CA THR A 266 -0.55 25.47 5.42
C THR A 266 0.93 25.14 5.14
N ALA A 267 1.66 24.66 6.15
CA ALA A 267 3.06 24.28 5.99
C ALA A 267 3.19 22.98 5.17
N GLU A 268 2.28 22.02 5.36
CA GLU A 268 2.19 20.81 4.52
C GLU A 268 1.99 21.17 3.03
N ARG A 269 1.05 22.08 2.72
CA ARG A 269 0.84 22.60 1.35
C ARG A 269 2.09 23.28 0.79
N MET A 270 2.75 24.10 1.60
CA MET A 270 3.97 24.79 1.20
C MET A 270 5.12 23.82 0.94
N ALA A 271 5.26 22.75 1.74
CA ALA A 271 6.27 21.72 1.55
C ALA A 271 6.09 20.98 0.22
N VAL A 272 4.85 20.60 -0.12
CA VAL A 272 4.51 19.99 -1.41
C VAL A 272 4.83 20.93 -2.57
N GLU A 273 4.36 22.19 -2.54
CA GLU A 273 4.66 23.16 -3.61
C GLU A 273 6.16 23.40 -3.75
N THR A 274 6.89 23.50 -2.63
CA THR A 274 8.34 23.69 -2.66
C THR A 274 9.03 22.51 -3.32
N CYS A 275 8.70 21.27 -2.94
CA CYS A 275 9.28 20.08 -3.56
C CYS A 275 8.91 19.99 -5.04
N MET A 276 7.67 20.24 -5.43
CA MET A 276 7.26 20.28 -6.85
C MET A 276 8.13 21.24 -7.66
N LEU A 277 8.32 22.47 -7.18
CA LEU A 277 9.08 23.50 -7.90
C LEU A 277 10.57 23.19 -8.14
N PHE A 278 11.17 22.33 -7.30
CA PHE A 278 12.58 21.95 -7.42
C PHE A 278 12.78 20.58 -8.07
N LEU A 279 11.85 19.63 -7.85
CA LEU A 279 11.96 18.27 -8.37
C LEU A 279 11.40 18.13 -9.78
N GLU A 280 10.48 19.00 -10.20
CA GLU A 280 9.89 18.99 -11.54
C GLU A 280 10.85 19.59 -12.60
N GLY A 281 10.75 19.10 -13.84
CA GLY A 281 11.53 19.59 -14.97
C GLY A 281 12.97 19.06 -15.01
N ASN A 282 13.92 19.93 -15.33
CA ASN A 282 15.30 19.54 -15.66
C ASN A 282 16.28 19.52 -14.47
N GLY A 283 15.81 19.82 -13.25
CA GLY A 283 16.65 19.77 -12.04
C GLY A 283 17.65 20.92 -11.87
N GLU A 284 17.53 22.02 -12.64
CA GLU A 284 18.46 23.16 -12.68
C GLU A 284 18.90 23.78 -11.33
N ARG A 285 18.20 23.49 -10.23
CA ARG A 285 18.50 24.04 -8.89
C ARG A 285 18.57 22.98 -7.78
N LEU A 286 18.68 21.71 -8.14
CA LEU A 286 18.78 20.63 -7.15
C LEU A 286 20.17 20.57 -6.50
N ASP A 287 21.20 21.13 -7.14
CA ASP A 287 22.52 21.33 -6.56
C ASP A 287 22.50 22.20 -5.29
N VAL A 288 21.66 23.24 -5.28
CA VAL A 288 21.56 24.17 -4.14
C VAL A 288 20.38 23.88 -3.21
N ALA A 289 19.30 23.28 -3.71
CA ALA A 289 18.07 23.04 -2.94
C ALA A 289 17.83 21.57 -2.59
N GLY A 290 18.58 20.63 -3.16
CA GLY A 290 18.35 19.20 -3.01
C GLY A 290 18.38 18.71 -1.57
N ASP A 291 19.35 19.17 -0.76
CA ASP A 291 19.42 18.81 0.66
C ASP A 291 18.21 19.33 1.44
N PHE A 292 17.73 20.52 1.09
CA PHE A 292 16.53 21.07 1.71
C PHE A 292 15.27 20.31 1.28
N CYS A 293 15.16 19.93 -0.01
CA CYS A 293 14.09 19.05 -0.48
C CYS A 293 14.12 17.70 0.26
N ARG A 294 15.29 17.10 0.47
CA ARG A 294 15.44 15.86 1.27
C ARG A 294 14.93 16.05 2.69
N GLN A 295 15.31 17.15 3.34
CA GLN A 295 14.81 17.48 4.68
C GLN A 295 13.28 17.60 4.70
N LEU A 296 12.68 18.27 3.71
CA LEU A 296 11.23 18.39 3.61
C LEU A 296 10.54 17.03 3.36
N LEU A 297 11.10 16.19 2.49
CA LEU A 297 10.55 14.86 2.22
C LEU A 297 10.55 13.97 3.46
N ASP A 298 11.56 14.09 4.31
CA ASP A 298 11.62 13.35 5.58
C ASP A 298 10.70 13.93 6.65
N ASP A 299 10.72 15.26 6.86
CA ASP A 299 9.90 15.92 7.88
C ASP A 299 8.39 15.79 7.61
N TYR A 300 8.00 15.80 6.33
CA TYR A 300 6.62 15.67 5.88
C TYR A 300 6.29 14.28 5.31
N ARG A 301 7.11 13.26 5.62
CA ARG A 301 6.85 11.87 5.23
C ARG A 301 5.46 11.43 5.65
N TYR A 302 4.96 11.93 6.78
CA TYR A 302 3.58 11.78 7.22
C TYR A 302 2.99 13.15 7.52
N PHE A 303 1.79 13.43 6.98
CA PHE A 303 1.06 14.64 7.28
C PHE A 303 0.31 14.52 8.61
N HIS A 304 0.32 15.60 9.39
CA HIS A 304 -0.41 15.72 10.65
C HIS A 304 -1.89 16.03 10.42
N VAL A 305 -2.24 16.90 9.48
CA VAL A 305 -3.62 17.33 9.22
C VAL A 305 -4.26 16.58 8.05
N ARG A 306 -3.46 15.83 7.28
CA ARG A 306 -3.81 15.09 6.05
C ARG A 306 -4.32 16.00 4.94
N LEU A 307 -3.43 16.28 4.00
CA LEU A 307 -3.75 17.07 2.82
C LEU A 307 -4.55 16.24 1.81
N GLU A 308 -5.83 16.58 1.59
CA GLU A 308 -6.65 16.00 0.51
C GLU A 308 -6.63 14.46 0.51
N ASP A 309 -6.88 13.87 1.69
CA ASP A 309 -6.93 12.43 1.98
C ASP A 309 -5.61 11.64 1.82
N THR A 310 -4.50 12.31 1.53
CA THR A 310 -3.18 11.68 1.49
C THR A 310 -2.52 11.52 2.86
N THR A 311 -1.67 10.50 3.00
CA THR A 311 -1.02 10.16 4.27
C THR A 311 0.27 10.93 4.49
N GLY A 312 0.90 11.44 3.42
CA GLY A 312 2.16 12.18 3.50
C GLY A 312 2.58 12.78 2.17
N ILE A 313 3.74 13.44 2.16
CA ILE A 313 4.25 14.19 1.01
C ILE A 313 4.48 13.31 -0.23
N PHE A 314 4.95 12.07 -0.04
CA PHE A 314 5.21 11.14 -1.15
C PHE A 314 3.93 10.78 -1.91
N ASP A 315 2.81 10.57 -1.23
CA ASP A 315 1.53 10.28 -1.88
C ASP A 315 1.11 11.43 -2.81
N ARG A 316 1.25 12.69 -2.35
CA ARG A 316 0.90 13.88 -3.15
C ARG A 316 1.84 14.10 -4.31
N LEU A 317 3.13 13.95 -4.06
CA LEU A 317 4.12 14.06 -5.13
C LEU A 317 3.87 12.96 -6.15
N TYR A 318 3.55 11.74 -5.75
CA TYR A 318 3.32 10.64 -6.71
C TYR A 318 2.14 10.91 -7.66
N GLU A 319 1.12 11.61 -7.19
CA GLU A 319 -0.03 12.03 -8.01
C GLU A 319 0.31 13.16 -9.00
N LEU A 320 1.25 14.05 -8.65
CA LEU A 320 1.47 15.32 -9.35
C LEU A 320 2.80 15.40 -10.10
N LEU A 321 3.86 14.82 -9.55
CA LEU A 321 5.23 14.95 -10.00
C LEU A 321 5.54 13.95 -11.12
N LYS A 322 6.03 14.49 -12.24
CA LYS A 322 6.67 13.71 -13.29
C LYS A 322 8.19 13.79 -13.13
N VAL A 323 8.85 12.64 -12.98
CA VAL A 323 10.31 12.55 -12.88
C VAL A 323 10.91 12.57 -14.29
N GLU A 324 11.61 13.66 -14.62
CA GLU A 324 12.12 13.90 -15.98
C GLU A 324 13.64 14.00 -16.08
N ASN A 325 14.34 14.04 -14.94
CA ASN A 325 15.79 14.16 -14.86
C ASN A 325 16.39 13.20 -13.82
N VAL A 326 17.69 12.93 -13.99
CA VAL A 326 18.47 11.97 -13.21
C VAL A 326 18.64 12.41 -11.74
N GLN A 327 18.85 13.70 -11.49
CA GLN A 327 19.07 14.21 -10.13
C GLN A 327 17.82 14.07 -9.25
N THR A 328 16.64 14.39 -9.78
CA THR A 328 15.36 14.15 -9.10
C THR A 328 15.17 12.67 -8.83
N TYR A 329 15.46 11.81 -9.81
CA TYR A 329 15.37 10.36 -9.65
C TYR A 329 16.23 9.88 -8.47
N GLN A 330 17.51 10.27 -8.45
CA GLN A 330 18.44 9.89 -7.37
C GLN A 330 17.99 10.39 -6.01
N LEU A 331 17.54 11.65 -5.93
CA LEU A 331 17.06 12.25 -4.70
C LEU A 331 15.87 11.47 -4.18
N LEU A 332 14.87 11.20 -5.03
CA LEU A 332 13.68 10.44 -4.63
C LEU A 332 14.04 9.00 -4.24
N LEU A 333 14.92 8.33 -4.98
CA LEU A 333 15.36 6.97 -4.67
C LEU A 333 16.06 6.92 -3.31
N SER A 334 16.91 7.91 -3.00
CA SER A 334 17.59 8.00 -1.70
C SER A 334 16.64 8.25 -0.53
N CYS A 335 15.47 8.86 -0.79
CA CYS A 335 14.50 9.19 0.24
C CYS A 335 13.41 8.12 0.38
N ASP A 336 13.10 7.37 -0.68
CA ASP A 336 11.99 6.43 -0.66
C ASP A 336 12.34 5.19 0.18
N ARG A 337 11.50 4.89 1.18
CA ARG A 337 11.62 3.67 1.99
C ARG A 337 10.60 2.61 1.56
N ASN A 338 9.81 2.91 0.52
CA ASN A 338 8.72 2.08 0.02
C ASN A 338 8.59 2.22 -1.50
N GLU A 339 9.70 1.93 -2.19
CA GLU A 339 9.85 1.94 -3.65
C GLU A 339 8.69 1.27 -4.41
N GLU A 340 8.09 0.23 -3.83
CA GLU A 340 6.99 -0.54 -4.42
C GLU A 340 5.73 0.30 -4.61
N ARG A 341 5.45 1.26 -3.71
CA ARG A 341 4.27 2.14 -3.84
C ARG A 341 4.42 3.15 -4.96
N HIS A 342 5.65 3.56 -5.27
CA HIS A 342 5.94 4.67 -6.16
C HIS A 342 6.72 4.25 -7.41
N SER A 343 6.57 2.98 -7.79
CA SER A 343 7.37 2.30 -8.81
C SER A 343 7.36 2.98 -10.20
N ARG A 344 6.34 3.79 -10.50
CA ARG A 344 6.28 4.59 -11.74
C ARG A 344 7.37 5.65 -11.87
N TRP A 345 7.83 6.22 -10.76
CA TRP A 345 8.92 7.22 -10.77
C TRP A 345 10.26 6.62 -11.15
N PHE A 346 10.47 5.35 -10.79
CA PHE A 346 11.79 4.73 -10.87
C PHE A 346 12.02 3.95 -12.16
N ARG A 347 11.16 4.12 -13.16
CA ARG A 347 11.32 3.46 -14.47
C ARG A 347 12.52 4.01 -15.23
N ILE A 348 13.36 3.11 -15.75
CA ILE A 348 14.58 3.42 -16.50
C ILE A 348 14.37 3.03 -17.96
N ASP A 349 14.13 4.01 -18.83
CA ASP A 349 14.01 3.76 -20.28
C ASP A 349 15.34 3.98 -20.99
N LEU A 350 16.08 2.90 -21.27
CA LEU A 350 17.43 2.99 -21.87
C LEU A 350 17.43 3.48 -23.32
N THR A 351 16.26 3.57 -23.97
CA THR A 351 16.13 4.24 -25.27
C THR A 351 16.26 5.76 -25.18
N ASP A 352 16.10 6.33 -23.98
CA ASP A 352 16.39 7.74 -23.68
C ASP A 352 17.76 7.80 -22.98
N THR A 353 18.74 8.38 -23.68
CA THR A 353 20.16 8.35 -23.29
C THR A 353 20.41 9.01 -21.94
N LYS A 354 19.56 9.92 -21.48
CA LYS A 354 19.73 10.56 -20.17
C LYS A 354 19.64 9.56 -19.01
N TRP A 355 18.84 8.50 -19.14
CA TRP A 355 18.67 7.51 -18.07
C TRP A 355 19.82 6.51 -17.99
N GLN A 356 20.68 6.47 -19.02
CA GLN A 356 21.84 5.57 -19.03
C GLN A 356 22.87 5.95 -17.96
N GLU A 357 22.95 7.23 -17.60
CA GLU A 357 23.84 7.72 -16.54
C GLU A 357 23.52 7.09 -15.17
N LEU A 358 22.26 6.69 -14.93
CA LEU A 358 21.86 6.04 -13.69
C LEU A 358 22.67 4.78 -13.40
N TYR A 359 23.13 4.05 -14.42
CA TYR A 359 23.95 2.85 -14.23
C TYR A 359 25.21 3.10 -13.40
N PHE A 360 25.81 4.29 -13.53
CA PHE A 360 27.03 4.66 -12.79
C PHE A 360 26.75 5.30 -11.43
N GLN A 361 25.49 5.60 -11.14
CA GLN A 361 25.08 6.47 -10.04
C GLN A 361 24.24 5.77 -8.97
N ILE A 362 23.63 4.64 -9.29
CA ILE A 362 22.87 3.80 -8.34
C ILE A 362 23.50 2.41 -8.27
N ASP A 363 23.14 1.63 -7.25
CA ASP A 363 23.66 0.27 -7.14
C ASP A 363 23.15 -0.64 -8.27
N GLU A 364 23.97 -1.61 -8.65
CA GLU A 364 23.70 -2.48 -9.79
C GLU A 364 22.40 -3.30 -9.64
N ASN A 365 22.08 -3.73 -8.41
CA ASN A 365 20.87 -4.52 -8.16
C ASN A 365 19.61 -3.66 -8.33
N SER A 366 19.60 -2.44 -7.82
CA SER A 366 18.52 -1.48 -8.02
C SER A 366 18.37 -1.11 -9.49
N PHE A 367 19.47 -0.84 -10.19
CA PHE A 367 19.43 -0.58 -11.64
C PHE A 367 18.79 -1.74 -12.41
N ARG A 368 19.24 -2.98 -12.15
CA ARG A 368 18.68 -4.19 -12.77
C ARG A 368 17.20 -4.36 -12.45
N ARG A 369 16.79 -4.19 -11.18
CA ARG A 369 15.39 -4.26 -10.75
C ARG A 369 14.52 -3.31 -11.56
N TRP A 370 14.91 -2.04 -11.66
CA TRP A 370 14.12 -1.01 -12.34
C TRP A 370 14.11 -1.16 -13.85
N VAL A 371 15.18 -1.67 -14.46
CA VAL A 371 15.19 -2.08 -15.88
C VAL A 371 14.18 -3.20 -16.11
N PHE A 372 14.15 -4.24 -15.26
CA PHE A 372 13.20 -5.34 -15.40
C PHE A 372 11.76 -4.86 -15.23
N GLU A 373 11.49 -4.02 -14.22
CA GLU A 373 10.16 -3.47 -14.04
C GLU A 373 9.73 -2.62 -15.25
N THR A 374 10.62 -1.78 -15.77
CA THR A 374 10.33 -0.95 -16.95
C THR A 374 9.99 -1.78 -18.18
N LEU A 375 10.79 -2.80 -18.49
CA LEU A 375 10.57 -3.68 -19.64
C LEU A 375 9.32 -4.54 -19.48
N SER A 376 8.96 -4.95 -18.26
CA SER A 376 7.73 -5.74 -18.00
C SER A 376 6.44 -4.92 -18.18
N MET A 377 6.48 -3.61 -17.88
CA MET A 377 5.28 -2.77 -17.89
C MET A 377 5.08 -1.96 -19.19
N LYS A 378 6.16 -1.59 -19.88
CA LYS A 378 6.10 -0.77 -21.08
C LYS A 378 6.18 -1.64 -22.33
N ARG A 379 5.27 -1.39 -23.28
CA ARG A 379 5.27 -2.08 -24.56
C ARG A 379 6.19 -1.39 -25.55
N TYR A 380 7.14 -2.15 -26.10
CA TYR A 380 8.07 -1.71 -27.13
C TYR A 380 7.78 -2.46 -28.43
N GLY A 381 7.91 -1.78 -29.56
CA GLY A 381 8.03 -2.44 -30.86
C GLY A 381 9.42 -3.06 -31.04
N LYS A 382 9.58 -3.95 -32.02
CA LYS A 382 10.79 -4.75 -32.22
C LYS A 382 12.07 -3.88 -32.29
N GLU A 383 12.08 -2.87 -33.14
CA GLU A 383 13.24 -1.97 -33.31
C GLU A 383 13.64 -1.25 -32.00
N LYS A 384 12.66 -0.74 -31.24
CA LYS A 384 12.94 -0.08 -29.96
C LYS A 384 13.41 -1.06 -28.89
N MET A 385 12.90 -2.28 -28.91
CA MET A 385 13.35 -3.33 -28.00
C MET A 385 14.79 -3.72 -28.31
N GLU A 386 15.16 -3.86 -29.59
CA GLU A 386 16.54 -4.09 -30.02
C GLU A 386 17.48 -2.96 -29.58
N GLN A 387 17.07 -1.70 -29.75
CA GLN A 387 17.82 -0.54 -29.26
C GLN A 387 17.99 -0.58 -27.73
N TYR A 388 16.93 -0.88 -26.98
CA TYR A 388 16.98 -0.98 -25.52
C TYR A 388 17.96 -2.07 -25.07
N LEU A 389 17.87 -3.27 -25.65
CA LEU A 389 18.75 -4.39 -25.29
C LEU A 389 20.20 -4.12 -25.68
N SER A 390 20.44 -3.44 -26.80
CA SER A 390 21.78 -3.03 -27.22
C SER A 390 22.38 -2.03 -26.23
N ALA A 391 21.62 -1.00 -25.84
CA ALA A 391 22.04 -0.04 -24.83
C ALA A 391 22.33 -0.72 -23.48
N TYR A 392 21.50 -1.68 -23.07
CA TYR A 392 21.75 -2.48 -21.87
C TYR A 392 23.08 -3.25 -21.94
N GLN A 393 23.35 -3.90 -23.08
CA GLN A 393 24.58 -4.67 -23.28
C GLN A 393 25.83 -3.78 -23.35
N GLU A 394 25.73 -2.61 -23.97
CA GLU A 394 26.81 -1.62 -24.01
C GLU A 394 27.16 -1.08 -22.61
N LEU A 395 26.15 -0.81 -21.79
CA LEU A 395 26.35 -0.29 -20.43
C LEU A 395 26.90 -1.35 -19.47
N THR A 396 26.32 -2.56 -19.48
CA THR A 396 26.63 -3.60 -18.49
C THR A 396 27.74 -4.56 -18.93
N GLY A 397 28.10 -4.56 -20.22
CA GLY A 397 28.98 -5.57 -20.81
C GLY A 397 28.35 -6.98 -20.90
N GLU A 398 27.09 -7.14 -20.51
CA GLU A 398 26.41 -8.43 -20.44
C GLU A 398 25.14 -8.44 -21.30
N SER A 399 24.98 -9.49 -22.12
CA SER A 399 23.71 -9.68 -22.85
C SER A 399 22.56 -9.90 -21.86
N PHE A 400 21.48 -9.13 -22.02
CA PHE A 400 20.28 -9.23 -21.20
C PHE A 400 19.72 -10.67 -21.14
N LEU A 401 19.83 -11.42 -22.24
CA LEU A 401 19.30 -12.79 -22.34
C LEU A 401 19.93 -13.76 -21.34
N LYS A 402 21.11 -13.44 -20.78
CA LYS A 402 21.75 -14.27 -19.74
C LYS A 402 20.95 -14.31 -18.44
N HIS A 403 20.10 -13.32 -18.17
CA HIS A 403 19.29 -13.30 -16.95
C HIS A 403 18.31 -14.47 -16.87
N PHE A 404 17.75 -14.88 -18.01
CA PHE A 404 16.83 -16.03 -18.09
C PHE A 404 17.48 -17.37 -17.67
N TRP A 405 18.80 -17.44 -17.69
CA TRP A 405 19.54 -18.62 -17.26
C TRP A 405 19.97 -18.56 -15.79
N LYS A 406 20.06 -17.35 -15.21
CA LYS A 406 20.68 -17.13 -13.90
C LYS A 406 19.69 -16.92 -12.76
N LEU A 407 18.53 -16.34 -13.06
CA LEU A 407 17.58 -15.85 -12.05
C LEU A 407 16.20 -16.44 -12.30
N GLU A 408 15.42 -16.60 -11.24
CA GLU A 408 13.96 -16.76 -11.28
C GLU A 408 13.36 -15.40 -10.87
N ASN A 409 12.60 -14.75 -11.74
CA ASN A 409 12.03 -13.42 -11.47
C ASN A 409 10.71 -13.21 -12.21
N TYR A 410 9.73 -12.64 -11.51
CA TYR A 410 8.38 -12.41 -12.04
C TYR A 410 8.36 -11.48 -13.27
N HIS A 411 9.07 -10.34 -13.23
CA HIS A 411 9.11 -9.40 -14.35
C HIS A 411 9.75 -10.01 -15.60
N LEU A 412 10.75 -10.89 -15.42
CA LEU A 412 11.38 -11.58 -16.53
C LEU A 412 10.40 -12.52 -17.28
N ASN A 413 9.34 -13.02 -16.64
CA ASN A 413 8.31 -13.81 -17.34
C ASN A 413 7.58 -12.99 -18.41
N ASP A 414 7.17 -11.78 -18.07
CA ASP A 414 6.48 -10.87 -18.98
C ASP A 414 7.42 -10.42 -20.11
N ILE A 415 8.69 -10.16 -19.78
CA ILE A 415 9.72 -9.77 -20.75
C ILE A 415 10.01 -10.92 -21.71
N PHE A 416 10.15 -12.15 -21.22
CA PHE A 416 10.37 -13.34 -22.05
C PHE A 416 9.23 -13.50 -23.06
N SER A 417 7.98 -13.40 -22.60
CA SER A 417 6.80 -13.50 -23.46
C SER A 417 6.79 -12.41 -24.54
N THR A 418 7.11 -11.17 -24.15
CA THR A 418 7.21 -10.03 -25.08
C THR A 418 8.30 -10.26 -26.13
N LEU A 419 9.48 -10.73 -25.73
CA LEU A 419 10.57 -11.04 -26.68
C LEU A 419 10.21 -12.17 -27.65
N ALA A 420 9.41 -13.15 -27.20
CA ALA A 420 8.94 -14.25 -28.05
C ALA A 420 7.91 -13.78 -29.09
N GLU A 421 7.02 -12.85 -28.70
CA GLU A 421 6.06 -12.21 -29.60
C GLU A 421 6.74 -11.32 -30.65
N LEU A 422 7.81 -10.63 -30.27
CA LEU A 422 8.64 -9.82 -31.20
C LEU A 422 9.60 -10.67 -32.06
N GLU A 423 9.54 -12.00 -31.92
CA GLU A 423 10.40 -12.96 -32.62
C GLU A 423 11.90 -12.74 -32.38
N MET A 424 12.25 -12.17 -31.23
CA MET A 424 13.65 -11.98 -30.80
C MET A 424 14.21 -13.21 -30.11
N ILE A 425 13.32 -14.03 -29.52
CA ILE A 425 13.63 -15.36 -29.01
C ILE A 425 12.61 -16.36 -29.57
N CYS A 426 13.03 -17.62 -29.70
CA CYS A 426 12.15 -18.70 -30.14
C CYS A 426 11.97 -19.72 -29.00
N PRO A 427 10.88 -19.64 -28.23
CA PRO A 427 10.61 -20.59 -27.13
C PRO A 427 10.61 -22.06 -27.58
N LEU A 428 10.12 -22.31 -28.79
CA LEU A 428 10.07 -23.65 -29.36
C LEU A 428 11.47 -24.22 -29.66
N SER A 429 12.42 -23.40 -30.14
CA SER A 429 13.79 -23.88 -30.35
C SER A 429 14.49 -24.16 -29.03
N LEU A 430 14.29 -23.31 -28.02
CA LEU A 430 14.81 -23.52 -26.66
C LEU A 430 14.26 -24.81 -26.05
N LEU A 431 12.96 -25.08 -26.20
CA LEU A 431 12.37 -26.33 -25.75
C LEU A 431 13.00 -27.54 -26.45
N ARG A 432 13.22 -27.48 -27.77
CA ARG A 432 13.86 -28.58 -28.52
C ARG A 432 15.29 -28.84 -28.06
N GLU A 433 16.04 -27.79 -27.73
CA GLU A 433 17.39 -27.90 -27.19
C GLU A 433 17.39 -28.55 -25.79
N TYR A 434 16.45 -28.15 -24.91
CA TYR A 434 16.26 -28.84 -23.64
C TYR A 434 15.94 -30.34 -23.84
N LEU A 435 15.01 -30.65 -24.75
CA LEU A 435 14.62 -32.04 -25.03
C LEU A 435 15.79 -32.87 -25.57
N SER A 436 16.63 -32.31 -26.44
CA SER A 436 17.81 -33.02 -26.96
C SER A 436 18.87 -33.29 -25.89
N GLU A 437 19.15 -32.31 -25.02
CA GLU A 437 20.09 -32.47 -23.91
C GLU A 437 19.59 -33.48 -22.89
N ARG A 438 18.30 -33.41 -22.53
CA ARG A 438 17.64 -34.31 -21.59
C ARG A 438 17.68 -35.78 -22.04
N ARG A 439 17.62 -36.04 -23.35
CA ARG A 439 17.78 -37.41 -23.90
C ARG A 439 19.16 -38.00 -23.61
N SER A 440 20.17 -37.14 -23.45
CA SER A 440 21.55 -37.57 -23.17
C SER A 440 21.77 -37.74 -21.66
N ASP A 441 21.43 -36.73 -20.87
CA ASP A 441 21.51 -36.75 -19.41
C ASP A 441 20.39 -35.90 -18.81
N LYS A 442 19.42 -36.57 -18.18
CA LYS A 442 18.26 -35.90 -17.59
C LYS A 442 18.66 -35.01 -16.41
N GLU A 443 19.51 -35.50 -15.51
CA GLU A 443 19.79 -34.81 -14.25
C GLU A 443 20.63 -33.55 -14.51
N GLN A 444 21.63 -33.67 -15.40
CA GLN A 444 22.44 -32.53 -15.81
C GLN A 444 21.62 -31.49 -16.60
N ALA A 445 20.74 -31.94 -17.51
CA ALA A 445 19.87 -31.04 -18.26
C ALA A 445 18.88 -30.32 -17.34
N ASP A 446 18.19 -31.04 -16.44
CA ASP A 446 17.23 -30.43 -15.52
C ASP A 446 17.91 -29.39 -14.61
N GLN A 447 19.15 -29.64 -14.17
CA GLN A 447 19.92 -28.69 -13.36
C GLN A 447 20.36 -27.45 -14.16
N LYS A 448 20.81 -27.61 -15.42
CA LYS A 448 21.21 -26.50 -16.29
C LYS A 448 20.01 -25.62 -16.68
N TRP A 449 18.87 -26.24 -16.98
CA TRP A 449 17.70 -25.57 -17.53
C TRP A 449 16.72 -25.06 -16.49
N LYS A 450 16.98 -25.29 -15.20
CA LYS A 450 16.06 -24.98 -14.10
C LYS A 450 15.35 -23.62 -14.26
N ASN A 451 16.12 -22.54 -14.39
CA ASN A 451 15.59 -21.17 -14.51
C ASN A 451 14.91 -20.93 -15.87
N MET A 452 15.55 -21.35 -16.97
CA MET A 452 15.00 -21.17 -18.33
C MET A 452 13.65 -21.90 -18.50
N ALA A 453 13.52 -23.07 -17.89
CA ALA A 453 12.29 -23.85 -17.92
C ALA A 453 11.13 -23.15 -17.20
N ASP A 454 11.37 -22.33 -16.17
CA ASP A 454 10.32 -21.53 -15.54
C ASP A 454 9.72 -20.48 -16.49
N TYR A 455 10.57 -19.85 -17.32
CA TYR A 455 10.12 -18.92 -18.35
C TYR A 455 9.35 -19.62 -19.46
N LEU A 456 9.83 -20.78 -19.91
CA LEU A 456 9.14 -21.62 -20.90
C LEU A 456 7.80 -22.14 -20.37
N LYS A 457 7.75 -22.58 -19.10
CA LYS A 457 6.50 -22.95 -18.41
C LYS A 457 5.52 -21.80 -18.40
N THR A 458 5.98 -20.62 -17.98
CA THR A 458 5.11 -19.44 -17.88
C THR A 458 4.60 -19.00 -19.24
N TYR A 459 5.42 -19.08 -20.30
CA TYR A 459 4.97 -18.83 -21.66
C TYR A 459 3.89 -19.82 -22.14
N MET A 460 3.97 -21.09 -21.69
CA MET A 460 2.96 -22.11 -22.01
C MET A 460 1.66 -21.96 -21.19
N LYS A 461 1.68 -21.26 -20.06
CA LYS A 461 0.51 -21.14 -19.17
C LYS A 461 -0.69 -20.55 -19.90
N GLY A 462 -1.85 -21.15 -19.66
CA GLY A 462 -3.11 -20.75 -20.28
C GLY A 462 -3.21 -21.06 -21.78
N LEU A 463 -2.16 -21.56 -22.43
CA LEU A 463 -2.15 -21.92 -23.85
C LEU A 463 -2.69 -20.81 -24.76
N GLN A 464 -2.18 -19.59 -24.58
CA GLN A 464 -2.71 -18.38 -25.21
C GLN A 464 -2.18 -18.13 -26.64
N THR A 465 -1.21 -18.92 -27.11
CA THR A 465 -0.61 -18.76 -28.44
C THR A 465 -0.48 -20.11 -29.17
N PRO A 466 -0.41 -20.13 -30.52
CA PRO A 466 -0.15 -21.37 -31.27
C PRO A 466 1.16 -22.05 -30.85
N LYS A 467 2.21 -21.25 -30.61
CA LYS A 467 3.52 -21.73 -30.15
C LYS A 467 3.41 -22.41 -28.78
N ALA A 468 2.63 -21.86 -27.85
CA ALA A 468 2.42 -22.48 -26.53
C ALA A 468 1.74 -23.86 -26.64
N VAL A 469 0.72 -24.00 -27.50
CA VAL A 469 0.04 -25.27 -27.76
C VAL A 469 0.97 -26.28 -28.41
N GLU A 470 1.77 -25.85 -29.40
CA GLU A 470 2.76 -26.71 -30.04
C GLU A 470 3.83 -27.18 -29.03
N MET A 471 4.34 -26.28 -28.19
CA MET A 471 5.30 -26.59 -27.14
C MET A 471 4.76 -27.63 -26.15
N LEU A 472 3.53 -27.42 -25.66
CA LEU A 472 2.88 -28.36 -24.75
C LEU A 472 2.69 -29.74 -25.41
N SER A 473 2.28 -29.76 -26.67
CA SER A 473 2.08 -31.01 -27.41
C SER A 473 3.40 -31.78 -27.55
N ARG A 474 4.47 -31.10 -27.96
CA ARG A 474 5.80 -31.71 -28.10
C ARG A 474 6.35 -32.24 -26.79
N ILE A 475 6.24 -31.48 -25.70
CA ILE A 475 6.77 -31.93 -24.41
C ILE A 475 5.96 -33.11 -23.85
N ALA A 476 4.63 -33.11 -24.06
CA ALA A 476 3.77 -34.24 -23.70
C ALA A 476 4.10 -35.49 -24.51
N GLU A 477 4.40 -35.35 -25.81
CA GLU A 477 4.83 -36.47 -26.67
C GLU A 477 6.19 -37.05 -26.26
N GLU A 478 7.17 -36.21 -25.92
CA GLU A 478 8.54 -36.66 -25.64
C GLU A 478 8.75 -37.13 -24.20
N ILE A 479 8.14 -36.46 -23.23
CA ILE A 479 8.37 -36.72 -21.80
C ILE A 479 7.18 -37.45 -21.16
N GLY A 480 5.99 -37.39 -21.77
CA GLY A 480 4.74 -37.84 -21.18
C GLY A 480 4.07 -36.77 -20.32
N ILE A 481 2.81 -37.02 -19.96
CA ILE A 481 2.01 -36.14 -19.11
C ILE A 481 2.16 -36.61 -17.66
N SER A 482 2.80 -35.79 -16.83
CA SER A 482 3.01 -36.05 -15.40
C SER A 482 3.08 -34.74 -14.63
N GLY A 483 2.55 -34.72 -13.40
CA GLY A 483 2.75 -33.64 -12.43
C GLY A 483 4.16 -33.60 -11.83
N GLN A 484 5.05 -34.52 -12.20
CA GLN A 484 6.45 -34.55 -11.72
C GLN A 484 7.43 -34.10 -12.80
N GLY A 485 8.59 -33.59 -12.36
CA GLY A 485 9.67 -33.13 -13.24
C GLY A 485 9.64 -31.63 -13.52
N LEU A 486 10.66 -31.14 -14.22
CA LEU A 486 10.93 -29.70 -14.34
C LEU A 486 9.76 -28.89 -14.92
N PHE A 487 9.03 -29.48 -15.87
CA PHE A 487 7.91 -28.82 -16.56
C PHE A 487 6.53 -29.10 -15.95
N ALA A 488 6.37 -30.10 -15.09
CA ALA A 488 5.09 -30.55 -14.55
C ALA A 488 3.97 -30.50 -15.61
N VAL A 489 4.14 -31.26 -16.70
CA VAL A 489 3.32 -31.15 -17.93
C VAL A 489 1.83 -31.29 -17.65
N GLU A 490 1.46 -32.11 -16.67
CA GLU A 490 0.06 -32.26 -16.23
C GLU A 490 -0.52 -30.95 -15.70
N ASP A 491 0.24 -30.21 -14.89
CA ASP A 491 -0.21 -28.94 -14.31
C ASP A 491 -0.39 -27.89 -15.40
N LEU A 492 0.56 -27.79 -16.33
CA LEU A 492 0.44 -26.90 -17.49
C LEU A 492 -0.78 -27.23 -18.37
N LEU A 493 -1.02 -28.52 -18.60
CA LEU A 493 -2.14 -29.00 -19.39
C LEU A 493 -3.48 -28.62 -18.74
N LEU A 494 -3.63 -28.91 -17.45
CA LEU A 494 -4.87 -28.69 -16.70
C LEU A 494 -5.12 -27.20 -16.42
N GLU A 495 -4.10 -26.44 -15.99
CA GLU A 495 -4.20 -24.98 -15.85
C GLU A 495 -4.52 -24.33 -17.19
N GLY A 496 -3.91 -24.84 -18.27
CA GLY A 496 -4.16 -24.41 -19.63
C GLY A 496 -5.65 -24.34 -19.95
N ILE A 497 -6.40 -25.37 -19.58
CA ILE A 497 -7.85 -25.46 -19.86
C ILE A 497 -8.74 -24.99 -18.70
N GLY A 498 -8.20 -24.24 -17.72
CA GLY A 498 -9.00 -23.68 -16.62
C GLY A 498 -9.39 -24.68 -15.53
N ILE A 499 -8.75 -25.85 -15.48
CA ILE A 499 -8.94 -26.84 -14.42
C ILE A 499 -7.92 -26.56 -13.30
N GLY A 500 -8.33 -25.76 -12.31
CA GLY A 500 -7.49 -25.47 -11.14
C GLY A 500 -7.51 -26.58 -10.08
N TYR A 501 -6.34 -26.89 -9.53
CA TYR A 501 -6.22 -27.70 -8.30
C TYR A 501 -6.77 -26.91 -7.10
N ARG A 502 -7.94 -27.28 -6.57
CA ARG A 502 -8.27 -26.94 -5.18
C ARG A 502 -7.63 -27.98 -4.27
N CYS A 503 -6.37 -27.76 -3.88
CA CYS A 503 -5.87 -28.41 -2.68
C CYS A 503 -6.55 -27.73 -1.48
N GLY A 504 -7.70 -28.24 -1.06
CA GLY A 504 -8.33 -27.81 0.17
C GLY A 504 -7.44 -28.23 1.34
N SER A 505 -6.70 -27.30 1.93
CA SER A 505 -6.06 -27.56 3.22
C SER A 505 -7.17 -27.73 4.27
N ARG A 506 -7.52 -28.98 4.57
CA ARG A 506 -8.08 -29.39 5.86
C ARG A 506 -8.08 -30.92 5.93
N TYR A 507 -7.22 -31.42 6.81
CA TYR A 507 -7.26 -32.68 7.54
C TYR A 507 -8.28 -33.75 7.05
N TYR A 508 -7.72 -34.90 6.70
CA TYR A 508 -8.32 -36.19 6.35
C TYR A 508 -8.76 -36.37 4.88
N HIS A 509 -7.99 -37.22 4.19
CA HIS A 509 -8.11 -37.71 2.81
C HIS A 509 -7.81 -36.71 1.67
N SER A 510 -6.64 -36.90 1.03
CA SER A 510 -6.26 -36.25 -0.23
C SER A 510 -7.11 -36.76 -1.39
N SER A 511 -8.35 -36.29 -1.53
CA SER A 511 -9.08 -36.43 -2.79
C SER A 511 -8.81 -35.21 -3.65
N VAL A 512 -8.10 -35.38 -4.77
CA VAL A 512 -7.97 -34.34 -5.80
C VAL A 512 -9.38 -34.06 -6.35
N SER A 513 -9.94 -32.89 -6.05
CA SER A 513 -11.24 -32.48 -6.57
C SER A 513 -11.04 -31.62 -7.81
N PHE A 514 -11.20 -32.22 -8.99
CA PHE A 514 -11.28 -31.44 -10.24
C PHE A 514 -12.59 -30.67 -10.30
N ASN A 515 -12.51 -29.40 -10.68
CA ASN A 515 -13.67 -28.60 -10.99
C ASN A 515 -13.82 -28.42 -12.50
N PHE A 516 -14.56 -29.31 -13.16
CA PHE A 516 -14.75 -29.26 -14.61
C PHE A 516 -15.71 -28.16 -15.09
N SER A 517 -16.39 -27.43 -14.20
CA SER A 517 -17.32 -26.37 -14.59
C SER A 517 -16.65 -25.13 -15.21
N GLY A 518 -15.39 -24.89 -14.84
CA GLY A 518 -14.58 -23.76 -15.31
C GLY A 518 -13.73 -24.07 -16.53
N MET A 519 -13.89 -25.26 -17.12
CA MET A 519 -13.04 -25.71 -18.22
C MET A 519 -13.30 -24.91 -19.50
N ASP A 520 -12.22 -24.53 -20.18
CA ASP A 520 -12.23 -23.80 -21.45
C ASP A 520 -11.18 -24.36 -22.43
N LEU A 521 -11.67 -25.13 -23.41
CA LEU A 521 -10.87 -25.73 -24.47
C LEU A 521 -10.73 -24.82 -25.70
N ILE A 522 -11.45 -23.70 -25.77
CA ILE A 522 -11.52 -22.87 -26.97
C ILE A 522 -10.28 -22.00 -27.10
N ARG A 523 -9.63 -22.10 -28.26
CA ARG A 523 -8.52 -21.24 -28.67
C ARG A 523 -8.80 -20.70 -30.07
N PRO A 524 -9.08 -19.39 -30.22
CA PRO A 524 -9.52 -18.81 -31.50
C PRO A 524 -8.58 -19.05 -32.69
N PHE A 525 -7.30 -19.31 -32.41
CA PHE A 525 -6.26 -19.54 -33.41
C PHE A 525 -6.06 -21.02 -33.77
N LEU A 526 -6.72 -21.97 -33.10
CA LEU A 526 -6.64 -23.39 -33.44
C LEU A 526 -7.73 -23.77 -34.45
N SER A 527 -7.36 -24.61 -35.42
CA SER A 527 -8.31 -25.29 -36.31
C SER A 527 -9.14 -26.34 -35.57
N LEU A 528 -10.19 -26.86 -36.23
CA LEU A 528 -11.01 -27.95 -35.70
C LEU A 528 -10.18 -29.19 -35.36
N GLU A 529 -9.23 -29.55 -36.22
CA GLU A 529 -8.35 -30.70 -36.00
C GLU A 529 -7.40 -30.50 -34.82
N GLU A 530 -6.88 -29.28 -34.65
CA GLU A 530 -5.97 -28.96 -33.54
C GLU A 530 -6.69 -28.94 -32.19
N HIS A 531 -7.92 -28.41 -32.14
CA HIS A 531 -8.76 -28.52 -30.95
C HIS A 531 -9.05 -29.98 -30.60
N ARG A 532 -9.37 -30.82 -31.59
CA ARG A 532 -9.59 -32.25 -31.39
C ARG A 532 -8.32 -32.94 -30.87
N LYS A 533 -7.14 -32.63 -31.41
CA LYS A 533 -5.86 -33.17 -30.89
C LYS A 533 -5.63 -32.80 -29.42
N LEU A 534 -5.85 -31.53 -29.06
CA LEU A 534 -5.75 -31.08 -27.67
C LEU A 534 -6.74 -31.82 -26.78
N PHE A 535 -8.00 -31.95 -27.21
CA PHE A 535 -9.03 -32.70 -26.51
C PHE A 535 -8.62 -34.17 -26.31
N TYR A 536 -8.20 -34.88 -27.36
CA TYR A 536 -7.80 -36.29 -27.26
C TYR A 536 -6.62 -36.51 -26.32
N MET A 537 -5.66 -35.58 -26.31
CA MET A 537 -4.53 -35.64 -25.37
C MET A 537 -5.02 -35.58 -23.92
N ILE A 538 -5.97 -34.69 -23.62
CA ILE A 538 -6.56 -34.51 -22.27
C ILE A 538 -7.47 -35.68 -21.92
N GLU A 539 -8.36 -36.06 -22.83
CA GLU A 539 -9.32 -37.15 -22.69
C GLU A 539 -8.60 -38.46 -22.38
N ARG A 540 -7.54 -38.78 -23.14
CA ARG A 540 -6.69 -39.93 -22.88
C ARG A 540 -6.00 -39.86 -21.51
N HIS A 541 -5.48 -38.70 -21.12
CA HIS A 541 -4.84 -38.52 -19.81
C HIS A 541 -5.83 -38.74 -18.66
N ILE A 542 -7.00 -38.11 -18.71
CA ILE A 542 -8.04 -38.26 -17.70
C ILE A 542 -8.57 -39.70 -17.66
N PHE A 543 -8.79 -40.33 -18.82
CA PHE A 543 -9.27 -41.70 -18.89
C PHE A 543 -8.31 -42.70 -18.24
N VAL A 544 -7.00 -42.55 -18.51
CA VAL A 544 -5.96 -43.46 -18.00
C VAL A 544 -5.67 -43.21 -16.51
N ASN A 545 -5.51 -41.95 -16.11
CA ASN A 545 -5.01 -41.61 -14.77
C ASN A 545 -6.11 -41.29 -13.75
N TYR A 546 -7.30 -40.89 -14.20
CA TYR A 546 -8.45 -40.51 -13.35
C TYR A 546 -9.77 -41.10 -13.86
N PRO A 547 -9.89 -42.44 -13.99
CA PRO A 547 -11.07 -43.08 -14.57
C PRO A 547 -12.36 -42.78 -13.79
N ASP A 548 -12.28 -42.56 -12.47
CA ASP A 548 -13.41 -42.19 -11.63
C ASP A 548 -13.94 -40.77 -11.91
N LYS A 549 -13.12 -39.92 -12.53
CA LYS A 549 -13.44 -38.53 -12.90
C LYS A 549 -13.85 -38.39 -14.35
N TYR A 550 -13.62 -39.40 -15.17
CA TYR A 550 -13.84 -39.37 -16.62
C TYR A 550 -15.27 -38.95 -17.01
N LEU A 551 -16.29 -39.53 -16.39
CA LEU A 551 -17.68 -39.15 -16.65
C LEU A 551 -17.96 -37.67 -16.30
N SER A 552 -17.37 -37.18 -15.22
CA SER A 552 -17.51 -35.78 -14.80
C SER A 552 -16.80 -34.83 -15.75
N PHE A 553 -15.65 -35.26 -16.30
CA PHE A 553 -14.92 -34.54 -17.35
C PHE A 553 -15.78 -34.42 -18.63
N LEU A 554 -16.30 -35.54 -19.15
CA LEU A 554 -17.16 -35.53 -20.35
C LEU A 554 -18.41 -34.65 -20.17
N ILE A 555 -19.05 -34.73 -19.00
CA ILE A 555 -20.18 -33.84 -18.66
C ILE A 555 -19.75 -32.37 -18.71
N GLY A 556 -18.55 -32.05 -18.18
CA GLY A 556 -17.98 -30.70 -18.25
C GLY A 556 -17.75 -30.22 -19.68
N VAL A 557 -17.21 -31.09 -20.55
CA VAL A 557 -17.01 -30.79 -21.99
C VAL A 557 -18.35 -30.48 -22.65
N LEU A 558 -19.34 -31.35 -22.48
CA LEU A 558 -20.66 -31.22 -23.12
C LEU A 558 -21.51 -30.06 -22.55
N SER A 559 -21.16 -29.52 -21.39
CA SER A 559 -21.93 -28.45 -20.75
C SER A 559 -21.70 -27.07 -21.39
N LYS A 560 -20.75 -26.94 -22.32
CA LYS A 560 -20.38 -25.68 -22.96
C LYS A 560 -20.77 -25.72 -24.43
N GLU A 561 -21.73 -24.87 -24.82
CA GLU A 561 -22.15 -24.78 -26.23
C GLU A 561 -21.01 -24.33 -27.16
N ASP A 562 -20.07 -23.52 -26.67
CA ASP A 562 -18.91 -23.08 -27.45
C ASP A 562 -18.03 -24.26 -27.92
N HIS A 563 -18.04 -25.39 -27.21
CA HIS A 563 -17.30 -26.59 -27.63
C HIS A 563 -17.88 -27.22 -28.90
N LEU A 564 -19.11 -26.88 -29.30
CA LEU A 564 -19.70 -27.34 -30.56
C LEU A 564 -18.95 -26.84 -31.80
N LEU A 565 -18.06 -25.84 -31.65
CA LEU A 565 -17.18 -25.37 -32.70
C LEU A 565 -16.17 -26.44 -33.18
N TRP A 566 -15.74 -27.34 -32.29
CA TRP A 566 -14.78 -28.40 -32.60
C TRP A 566 -15.30 -29.82 -32.29
N PHE A 567 -16.40 -29.91 -31.55
CA PHE A 567 -17.11 -31.15 -31.25
C PHE A 567 -18.54 -31.10 -31.81
N PRO A 568 -18.75 -31.54 -33.07
CA PRO A 568 -20.02 -31.41 -33.78
C PRO A 568 -21.22 -31.90 -32.97
N ARG A 569 -22.37 -31.24 -33.17
CA ARG A 569 -23.57 -31.46 -32.35
C ARG A 569 -24.08 -32.89 -32.45
N GLU A 570 -23.96 -33.51 -33.62
CA GLU A 570 -24.36 -34.90 -33.87
C GLU A 570 -23.51 -35.86 -33.03
N GLU A 571 -22.18 -35.74 -33.09
CA GLU A 571 -21.23 -36.54 -32.31
C GLU A 571 -21.41 -36.31 -30.79
N ALA A 572 -21.52 -35.05 -30.38
CA ALA A 572 -21.75 -34.67 -28.98
C ALA A 572 -23.07 -35.22 -28.43
N ARG A 573 -24.11 -35.29 -29.27
CA ARG A 573 -25.41 -35.90 -28.92
C ARG A 573 -25.27 -37.41 -28.73
N GLU A 574 -24.53 -38.11 -29.58
CA GLU A 574 -24.29 -39.54 -29.40
C GLU A 574 -23.59 -39.83 -28.07
N VAL A 575 -22.57 -39.05 -27.72
CA VAL A 575 -21.88 -39.17 -26.42
C VAL A 575 -22.82 -38.86 -25.25
N PHE A 576 -23.65 -37.81 -25.37
CA PHE A 576 -24.66 -37.49 -24.37
C PHE A 576 -25.65 -38.65 -24.14
N LEU A 577 -26.16 -39.27 -25.22
CA LEU A 577 -27.08 -40.41 -25.12
C LEU A 577 -26.41 -41.60 -24.39
N ALA A 578 -25.18 -41.94 -24.76
CA ALA A 578 -24.41 -42.99 -24.07
C ALA A 578 -24.16 -42.67 -22.58
N LEU A 579 -23.95 -41.39 -22.22
CA LEU A 579 -23.83 -40.96 -20.82
C LEU A 579 -25.14 -41.11 -20.04
N THR A 580 -26.29 -40.91 -20.68
CA THR A 580 -27.59 -41.08 -20.00
C THR A 580 -27.91 -42.52 -19.66
N GLU A 581 -27.43 -43.49 -20.45
CA GLU A 581 -27.57 -44.92 -20.15
C GLU A 581 -26.69 -45.37 -18.98
N THR A 582 -25.56 -44.71 -18.77
CA THR A 582 -24.56 -45.08 -17.76
C THR A 582 -24.66 -44.30 -16.44
N ALA A 583 -25.19 -43.07 -16.46
CA ALA A 583 -25.20 -42.17 -15.31
C ALA A 583 -26.62 -41.69 -14.93
N ASP A 584 -27.52 -42.63 -14.63
CA ASP A 584 -28.97 -42.42 -14.55
C ASP A 584 -29.47 -41.42 -13.44
N GLN A 585 -28.59 -40.88 -12.59
CA GLN A 585 -29.01 -40.06 -11.42
C GLN A 585 -28.15 -38.83 -11.09
N ARG A 586 -27.46 -38.22 -12.07
CA ARG A 586 -26.73 -36.96 -11.81
C ARG A 586 -27.58 -35.73 -12.17
N LYS A 587 -27.82 -34.83 -11.20
CA LYS A 587 -28.40 -33.49 -11.43
C LYS A 587 -27.71 -32.73 -12.57
N GLN A 588 -26.42 -33.00 -12.80
CA GLN A 588 -25.61 -32.38 -13.85
C GLN A 588 -26.10 -32.71 -15.28
N LEU A 589 -26.81 -33.83 -15.49
CA LEU A 589 -27.37 -34.20 -16.80
C LEU A 589 -28.64 -33.40 -17.15
N GLU A 590 -29.28 -32.73 -16.20
CA GLU A 590 -30.48 -31.93 -16.46
C GLU A 590 -30.18 -30.73 -17.38
N ASN A 591 -28.99 -30.14 -17.27
CA ASN A 591 -28.57 -29.07 -18.18
C ASN A 591 -28.26 -29.61 -19.57
N LEU A 592 -27.58 -30.76 -19.68
CA LEU A 592 -27.26 -31.36 -20.97
C LEU A 592 -28.51 -31.77 -21.76
N ARG A 593 -29.56 -32.23 -21.06
CA ARG A 593 -30.87 -32.53 -21.67
C ARG A 593 -31.45 -31.33 -22.41
N LYS A 594 -31.27 -30.11 -21.90
CA LYS A 594 -31.75 -28.87 -22.56
C LYS A 594 -30.95 -28.53 -23.83
N ILE A 595 -29.68 -28.94 -23.90
CA ILE A 595 -28.77 -28.63 -25.01
C ILE A 595 -28.97 -29.64 -26.17
N TYR A 596 -29.16 -30.93 -25.84
CA TYR A 596 -29.07 -32.03 -26.82
C TYR A 596 -30.37 -32.79 -27.11
N LEU A 597 -31.41 -32.70 -26.26
CA LEU A 597 -32.73 -33.29 -26.58
C LEU A 597 -33.57 -32.33 -27.42
N THR A 598 -34.48 -32.89 -28.22
CA THR A 598 -35.56 -32.11 -28.85
C THR A 598 -36.62 -31.72 -27.83
N GLU A 599 -37.49 -30.76 -28.17
CA GLU A 599 -38.61 -30.35 -27.31
C GLU A 599 -39.53 -31.55 -26.99
N GLU A 600 -39.85 -32.36 -28.00
CA GLU A 600 -40.68 -33.57 -27.85
C GLU A 600 -40.04 -34.60 -26.91
N GLU A 601 -38.74 -34.86 -27.06
CA GLU A 601 -37.99 -35.81 -26.20
C GLU A 601 -37.94 -35.33 -24.74
N LEU A 602 -37.82 -34.01 -24.53
CA LEU A 602 -37.78 -33.41 -23.20
C LEU A 602 -39.14 -33.47 -22.51
N GLU A 603 -40.23 -33.23 -23.23
CA GLU A 603 -41.61 -33.37 -22.73
C GLU A 603 -41.91 -34.81 -22.31
N GLU A 604 -41.56 -35.79 -23.13
CA GLU A 604 -41.75 -37.21 -22.82
C GLU A 604 -40.97 -37.63 -21.55
N PHE A 605 -39.73 -37.14 -21.42
CA PHE A 605 -38.93 -37.39 -20.22
C PHE A 605 -39.56 -36.81 -18.95
N ASN A 606 -40.06 -35.57 -19.02
CA ASN A 606 -40.70 -34.90 -17.89
C ASN A 606 -41.99 -35.61 -17.47
N LEU A 607 -42.80 -36.07 -18.42
CA LEU A 607 -44.00 -36.86 -18.15
C LEU A 607 -43.67 -38.16 -17.42
N LYS A 608 -42.70 -38.92 -17.92
CA LYS A 608 -42.21 -40.15 -17.26
C LYS A 608 -41.68 -39.89 -15.85
N LYS A 609 -41.02 -38.75 -15.61
CA LYS A 609 -40.55 -38.35 -14.27
C LYS A 609 -41.72 -38.08 -13.32
N GLN A 610 -42.71 -37.31 -13.75
CA GLN A 610 -43.91 -37.02 -12.96
C GLN A 610 -44.70 -38.29 -12.60
N GLU A 611 -44.84 -39.22 -13.54
CA GLU A 611 -45.48 -40.52 -13.27
C GLU A 611 -44.74 -41.34 -12.21
N ARG A 612 -43.40 -41.37 -12.26
CA ARG A 612 -42.57 -42.08 -11.27
C ARG A 612 -42.72 -41.46 -9.88
N GLU A 613 -42.67 -40.13 -9.79
CA GLU A 613 -42.86 -39.40 -8.53
C GLU A 613 -44.27 -39.65 -7.95
N HIS A 614 -45.31 -39.62 -8.78
CA HIS A 614 -46.68 -39.90 -8.36
C HIS A 614 -46.84 -41.34 -7.84
N ARG A 615 -46.26 -42.34 -8.53
CA ARG A 615 -46.24 -43.74 -8.08
C ARG A 615 -45.49 -43.91 -6.75
N HIS A 616 -44.37 -43.21 -6.56
CA HIS A 616 -43.62 -43.26 -5.31
C HIS A 616 -44.44 -42.71 -4.14
N LEU A 617 -45.12 -41.56 -4.34
CA LEU A 617 -45.97 -40.95 -3.32
C LEU A 617 -47.12 -41.87 -2.89
N LEU A 618 -47.78 -42.51 -3.87
CA LEU A 618 -48.84 -43.50 -3.63
C LEU A 618 -48.34 -44.71 -2.80
N LEU A 619 -47.16 -45.24 -3.14
CA LEU A 619 -46.54 -46.35 -2.40
C LEU A 619 -46.17 -45.95 -0.98
N GLU A 620 -45.66 -44.73 -0.77
CA GLU A 620 -45.31 -44.22 0.54
C GLU A 620 -46.55 -44.05 1.43
N GLN A 621 -47.65 -43.50 0.88
CA GLN A 621 -48.93 -43.39 1.58
C GLN A 621 -49.46 -44.78 1.99
N LYS A 622 -49.45 -45.75 1.08
CA LYS A 622 -49.89 -47.12 1.37
C LYS A 622 -49.07 -47.75 2.51
N ARG A 623 -47.75 -47.59 2.49
CA ARG A 623 -46.85 -48.09 3.56
C ARG A 623 -47.17 -47.45 4.92
N LYS A 624 -47.49 -46.15 4.95
CA LYS A 624 -47.88 -45.45 6.18
C LYS A 624 -49.18 -46.00 6.76
N THR A 625 -50.22 -46.19 5.93
CA THR A 625 -51.50 -46.77 6.35
C THR A 625 -51.33 -48.20 6.88
N ASP A 626 -50.58 -49.04 6.17
CA ASP A 626 -50.32 -50.43 6.57
C ASP A 626 -49.57 -50.50 7.91
N ALA A 627 -48.61 -49.60 8.14
CA ALA A 627 -47.89 -49.51 9.42
C ALA A 627 -48.81 -49.15 10.60
N ILE A 628 -49.74 -48.20 10.41
CA ILE A 628 -50.72 -47.81 11.43
C ILE A 628 -51.63 -48.99 11.78
N ARG A 629 -52.16 -49.71 10.78
CA ARG A 629 -53.03 -50.88 10.99
C ARG A 629 -52.30 -52.03 11.70
N LYS A 630 -51.03 -52.25 11.37
CA LYS A 630 -50.19 -53.24 12.05
C LYS A 630 -49.94 -52.88 13.50
N ASP A 631 -49.67 -51.60 13.78
CA ASP A 631 -49.51 -51.11 15.15
C ASP A 631 -50.81 -51.25 15.96
N PHE A 632 -51.95 -50.87 15.40
CA PHE A 632 -53.26 -51.07 16.04
C PHE A 632 -53.50 -52.53 16.39
N THR A 633 -53.26 -53.45 15.45
CA THR A 633 -53.42 -54.89 15.69
C THR A 633 -52.55 -55.38 16.85
N ARG A 634 -51.31 -54.89 16.94
CA ARG A 634 -50.39 -55.19 18.05
C ARG A 634 -50.92 -54.65 19.38
N GLN A 635 -51.41 -53.41 19.41
CA GLN A 635 -51.93 -52.80 20.64
C GLN A 635 -53.20 -53.52 21.13
N VAL A 636 -54.14 -53.80 20.23
CA VAL A 636 -55.35 -54.58 20.53
C VAL A 636 -55.00 -55.95 21.11
N ALA A 637 -54.03 -56.66 20.52
CA ALA A 637 -53.61 -57.97 21.02
C ALA A 637 -53.07 -57.92 22.47
N GLY A 638 -52.43 -56.82 22.87
CA GLY A 638 -51.88 -56.63 24.22
C GLY A 638 -52.92 -56.26 25.27
N ILE A 639 -54.02 -55.60 24.89
CA ILE A 639 -55.06 -55.12 25.82
C ILE A 639 -56.31 -56.02 25.83
N ARG A 640 -56.44 -56.96 24.89
CA ARG A 640 -57.59 -57.86 24.79
C ARG A 640 -57.70 -58.77 26.02
N ASN A 641 -58.92 -58.94 26.53
CA ASN A 641 -59.25 -59.72 27.74
C ASN A 641 -58.59 -59.23 29.04
N THR A 642 -58.14 -57.98 29.08
CA THR A 642 -57.70 -57.30 30.29
C THR A 642 -58.81 -56.40 30.84
N ASP A 643 -58.66 -55.95 32.07
CA ASP A 643 -59.49 -54.93 32.73
C ASP A 643 -59.23 -53.50 32.20
N ARG A 644 -58.44 -53.35 31.13
CA ARG A 644 -58.08 -52.07 30.48
C ARG A 644 -58.27 -52.08 28.96
N HIS A 645 -59.06 -53.00 28.41
CA HIS A 645 -59.35 -53.09 26.98
C HIS A 645 -59.85 -51.76 26.40
N PHE A 646 -60.89 -51.16 26.97
CA PHE A 646 -61.48 -49.93 26.43
C PHE A 646 -60.67 -48.68 26.79
N CYS A 647 -60.02 -48.68 27.95
CA CYS A 647 -59.05 -47.63 28.30
C CYS A 647 -57.88 -47.61 27.29
N GLY A 648 -57.31 -48.76 26.96
CA GLY A 648 -56.21 -48.84 25.99
C GLY A 648 -56.63 -48.44 24.56
N LEU A 649 -57.86 -48.76 24.14
CA LEU A 649 -58.40 -48.29 22.86
C LEU A 649 -58.64 -46.77 22.85
N TYR A 650 -59.07 -46.21 23.98
CA TYR A 650 -59.20 -44.77 24.18
C TYR A 650 -57.86 -44.06 24.05
N ASP A 651 -56.86 -44.54 24.79
CA ASP A 651 -55.51 -44.00 24.75
C ASP A 651 -54.93 -44.06 23.32
N TYR A 652 -55.13 -45.17 22.61
CA TYR A 652 -54.66 -45.31 21.22
C TYR A 652 -55.29 -44.31 20.25
N ALA A 653 -56.61 -44.12 20.34
CA ALA A 653 -57.37 -43.24 19.47
C ALA A 653 -57.15 -41.75 19.80
N GLN A 654 -56.87 -41.43 21.06
CA GLN A 654 -56.60 -40.08 21.54
C GLN A 654 -55.11 -39.69 21.42
N GLU A 655 -54.20 -40.65 21.32
CA GLU A 655 -52.75 -40.44 21.28
C GLU A 655 -52.37 -39.31 20.30
N TYR A 656 -51.69 -38.29 20.81
CA TYR A 656 -51.33 -37.10 20.04
C TYR A 656 -50.36 -37.43 18.90
N CYS A 657 -50.65 -36.95 17.69
CA CYS A 657 -49.78 -37.08 16.52
C CYS A 657 -49.75 -35.76 15.73
N TYR A 658 -48.67 -35.46 15.02
CA TYR A 658 -48.62 -34.27 14.15
C TYR A 658 -49.29 -34.50 12.79
N ASP A 659 -49.42 -35.75 12.36
CA ASP A 659 -49.97 -36.14 11.06
C ASP A 659 -51.51 -36.30 11.14
N SER A 660 -52.24 -35.47 10.39
CA SER A 660 -53.71 -35.45 10.37
C SER A 660 -54.30 -36.73 9.78
N ASP A 661 -53.66 -37.30 8.76
CA ASP A 661 -54.14 -38.51 8.07
C ASP A 661 -53.93 -39.72 8.97
N LYS A 662 -52.82 -39.75 9.72
CA LYS A 662 -52.57 -40.77 10.74
C LYS A 662 -53.59 -40.72 11.88
N LYS A 663 -53.98 -39.53 12.35
CA LYS A 663 -55.05 -39.39 13.36
C LYS A 663 -56.37 -39.94 12.87
N LYS A 664 -56.76 -39.58 11.65
CA LYS A 664 -58.02 -40.02 11.04
C LYS A 664 -58.05 -41.54 10.88
N GLU A 665 -56.98 -42.13 10.32
CA GLU A 665 -56.90 -43.59 10.16
C GLU A 665 -56.95 -44.32 11.50
N LYS A 666 -56.26 -43.82 12.55
CA LYS A 666 -56.32 -44.42 13.90
C LYS A 666 -57.72 -44.45 14.49
N ARG A 667 -58.48 -43.36 14.35
CA ARG A 667 -59.85 -43.27 14.88
C ARG A 667 -60.80 -44.16 14.08
N TYR A 668 -60.66 -44.16 12.75
CA TYR A 668 -61.42 -45.02 11.84
C TYR A 668 -61.21 -46.51 12.15
N ILE A 669 -59.98 -46.98 12.29
CA ILE A 669 -59.74 -48.40 12.59
C ILE A 669 -60.23 -48.78 14.00
N THR A 670 -60.15 -47.85 14.96
CA THR A 670 -60.67 -48.06 16.32
C THR A 670 -62.20 -48.18 16.31
N SER A 671 -62.91 -47.30 15.61
CA SER A 671 -64.38 -47.34 15.49
C SER A 671 -64.85 -48.63 14.81
N ARG A 672 -64.19 -49.04 13.72
CA ARG A 672 -64.50 -50.28 13.00
C ARG A 672 -64.26 -51.52 13.86
N TYR A 673 -63.17 -51.55 14.63
CA TYR A 673 -62.92 -52.63 15.57
C TYR A 673 -64.00 -52.69 16.65
N LEU A 674 -64.36 -51.55 17.26
CA LEU A 674 -65.39 -51.46 18.29
C LEU A 674 -66.73 -52.00 17.77
N CYS A 675 -67.21 -51.51 16.61
CA CYS A 675 -68.44 -52.00 16.00
C CYS A 675 -68.38 -53.49 15.67
N SER A 676 -67.21 -54.02 15.26
CA SER A 676 -67.05 -55.45 15.00
C SER A 676 -67.04 -56.29 16.28
N LEU A 677 -66.52 -55.77 17.40
CA LEU A 677 -66.44 -56.48 18.68
C LEU A 677 -67.86 -56.77 19.20
N PHE A 678 -68.69 -55.73 19.29
CA PHE A 678 -70.08 -55.85 19.76
C PHE A 678 -71.03 -56.54 18.78
N ARG A 679 -70.63 -56.69 17.50
CA ARG A 679 -71.45 -57.39 16.50
C ARG A 679 -71.23 -58.92 16.53
N LYS A 680 -70.05 -59.38 16.99
CA LYS A 680 -69.70 -60.81 17.05
C LYS A 680 -70.08 -61.47 18.37
N GLU A 681 -70.09 -60.73 19.48
CA GLU A 681 -70.39 -61.26 20.81
C GLU A 681 -71.86 -60.98 21.16
N ASN A 682 -72.74 -61.95 20.91
CA ASN A 682 -74.20 -61.81 21.07
C ASN A 682 -74.66 -62.05 22.53
N LEU A 683 -73.95 -61.46 23.50
CA LEU A 683 -74.17 -61.65 24.94
C LEU A 683 -73.94 -60.33 25.66
N ASN A 684 -74.84 -59.95 26.57
CA ASN A 684 -74.67 -58.80 27.46
C ASN A 684 -73.27 -58.80 28.08
N MET A 685 -72.43 -57.85 27.68
CA MET A 685 -71.04 -57.79 28.13
C MET A 685 -71.00 -57.16 29.52
N VAL A 686 -70.64 -57.97 30.51
CA VAL A 686 -70.61 -57.56 31.92
C VAL A 686 -69.25 -56.93 32.24
N LEU A 687 -69.22 -55.62 32.49
CA LEU A 687 -68.02 -54.84 32.76
C LEU A 687 -67.92 -54.40 34.23
N GLU A 688 -66.68 -54.23 34.70
CA GLU A 688 -66.41 -53.48 35.93
C GLU A 688 -66.73 -51.98 35.71
N ARG A 689 -67.07 -51.27 36.79
CA ARG A 689 -67.53 -49.87 36.71
C ARG A 689 -66.53 -48.92 36.02
N GLU A 690 -65.24 -49.09 36.29
CA GLU A 690 -64.17 -48.27 35.70
C GLU A 690 -64.07 -48.48 34.20
N GLU A 691 -64.17 -49.73 33.76
CA GLU A 691 -64.01 -50.11 32.35
C GLU A 691 -65.25 -49.78 31.50
N ALA A 692 -66.45 -49.84 32.10
CA ALA A 692 -67.66 -49.26 31.52
C ALA A 692 -67.55 -47.72 31.38
N GLY A 693 -66.88 -47.06 32.32
CA GLY A 693 -66.52 -45.64 32.24
C GLY A 693 -65.58 -45.34 31.07
N SER A 694 -64.53 -46.15 30.89
CA SER A 694 -63.60 -46.05 29.77
C SER A 694 -64.28 -46.25 28.42
N LEU A 695 -65.19 -47.24 28.31
CA LEU A 695 -66.00 -47.46 27.11
C LEU A 695 -66.89 -46.24 26.78
N CYS A 696 -67.56 -45.66 27.78
CA CYS A 696 -68.35 -44.44 27.59
C CYS A 696 -67.47 -43.27 27.10
N GLY A 697 -66.26 -43.13 27.66
CA GLY A 697 -65.28 -42.13 27.25
C GLY A 697 -64.85 -42.28 25.79
N LEU A 698 -64.55 -43.52 25.38
CA LEU A 698 -64.20 -43.87 24.00
C LEU A 698 -65.33 -43.63 23.01
N LEU A 699 -66.56 -44.05 23.35
CA LEU A 699 -67.73 -43.82 22.52
C LEU A 699 -68.00 -42.33 22.34
N LYS A 700 -67.92 -41.55 23.42
CA LYS A 700 -68.05 -40.08 23.35
C LYS A 700 -66.99 -39.49 22.43
N PHE A 701 -65.73 -39.88 22.56
CA PHE A 701 -64.65 -39.34 21.74
C PHE A 701 -64.81 -39.67 20.26
N LEU A 702 -65.07 -40.93 19.91
CA LEU A 702 -65.27 -41.34 18.53
C LEU A 702 -66.53 -40.72 17.90
N PHE A 703 -67.59 -40.49 18.70
CA PHE A 703 -68.78 -39.77 18.24
C PHE A 703 -68.49 -38.27 17.98
N MET A 704 -67.76 -37.61 18.88
CA MET A 704 -67.38 -36.20 18.71
C MET A 704 -66.45 -35.98 17.50
N GLU A 705 -65.71 -37.01 17.09
CA GLU A 705 -64.83 -37.00 15.92
C GLU A 705 -65.51 -37.57 14.66
N GLU A 706 -66.84 -37.75 14.68
CA GLU A 706 -67.70 -38.20 13.56
C GLU A 706 -67.40 -39.62 13.03
N GLU A 707 -66.65 -40.43 13.78
CA GLU A 707 -66.32 -41.82 13.39
C GLU A 707 -67.38 -42.85 13.83
N LEU A 708 -68.31 -42.46 14.70
CA LEU A 708 -69.47 -43.25 15.12
C LEU A 708 -70.75 -42.43 15.03
N THR A 709 -71.85 -43.07 14.67
CA THR A 709 -73.20 -42.48 14.70
C THR A 709 -73.85 -42.64 16.06
N PHE A 710 -74.83 -41.77 16.38
CA PHE A 710 -75.57 -41.87 17.65
C PHE A 710 -76.31 -43.21 17.79
N ALA A 711 -76.77 -43.78 16.66
CA ALA A 711 -77.39 -45.10 16.63
C ALA A 711 -76.42 -46.22 17.04
N GLU A 712 -75.17 -46.18 16.56
CA GLU A 712 -74.12 -47.13 16.94
C GLU A 712 -73.73 -46.99 18.42
N VAL A 713 -73.61 -45.77 18.93
CA VAL A 713 -73.33 -45.53 20.36
C VAL A 713 -74.45 -46.10 21.24
N LYS A 714 -75.71 -45.81 20.91
CA LYS A 714 -76.87 -46.32 21.65
C LYS A 714 -76.94 -47.85 21.62
N TRP A 715 -76.63 -48.43 20.47
CA TRP A 715 -76.61 -49.88 20.28
C TRP A 715 -75.53 -50.54 21.15
N ILE A 716 -74.30 -50.02 21.14
CA ILE A 716 -73.20 -50.56 21.94
C ILE A 716 -73.52 -50.47 23.44
N LEU A 717 -74.02 -49.33 23.92
CA LEU A 717 -74.38 -49.16 25.32
C LEU A 717 -75.53 -50.08 25.77
N GLY A 718 -76.48 -50.36 24.87
CA GLY A 718 -77.60 -51.27 25.14
C GLY A 718 -77.19 -52.74 25.36
N LEU A 719 -75.95 -53.10 25.01
CA LEU A 719 -75.40 -54.45 25.14
C LEU A 719 -74.45 -54.61 26.33
N VAL A 720 -74.29 -53.58 27.17
CA VAL A 720 -73.34 -53.56 28.28
C VAL A 720 -74.08 -53.57 29.61
N GLU A 721 -73.70 -54.48 30.50
CA GLU A 721 -74.14 -54.53 31.90
C GLU A 721 -72.96 -54.20 32.82
N VAL A 722 -73.20 -53.53 33.95
CA VAL A 722 -72.15 -53.16 34.91
C VAL A 722 -72.30 -53.98 36.18
N LYS A 723 -71.21 -54.62 36.67
CA LYS A 723 -71.25 -55.39 37.93
C LYS A 723 -71.52 -54.49 39.13
N GLU A 724 -72.56 -54.80 39.90
CA GLU A 724 -72.83 -54.17 41.19
C GLU A 724 -72.05 -54.87 42.33
N LYS A 725 -71.16 -54.14 43.01
CA LYS A 725 -70.50 -54.63 44.24
C LYS A 725 -71.53 -54.73 45.37
N ARG A 726 -71.91 -55.95 45.76
CA ARG A 726 -72.67 -56.21 47.00
C ARG A 726 -71.89 -55.66 48.20
N LYS A 727 -72.49 -54.72 48.94
CA LYS A 727 -72.04 -54.39 50.31
C LYS A 727 -72.52 -55.51 51.24
N GLU A 728 -71.61 -56.33 51.75
CA GLU A 728 -71.86 -57.15 52.93
C GLU A 728 -72.13 -56.22 54.12
N ALA A 729 -73.25 -56.43 54.81
CA ALA A 729 -73.55 -55.86 56.11
C ALA A 729 -73.61 -57.02 57.10
N ALA A 730 -72.61 -57.07 58.00
CA ALA A 730 -72.40 -57.98 59.13
C ALA A 730 -72.32 -59.50 58.83
#